data_AF-A0A9W8G1U7-F1
#
_entry.id   AF-A0A9W8G1U7-F1
#
_cell.length_a   1.000
_cell.length_b   1.000
_cell.length_c   1.000
_cell.angle_alpha   90.00
_cell.angle_beta   90.00
_cell.angle_gamma   90.00
#
_symmetry.space_group_name_H-M   'P 1'
#
loop_
_entity.id
_entity.type
_entity.pdbx_description
1 polymer ?
#
loop_
_entity_poly.entity_id
_entity_poly.type
_entity_poly.pdbx_seq_one_letter_code
_entity_poly.pdbx_strand_id
1 'polypeptide(L)'
;MVSVSVNRLVACLALFTTALGQASELFKRDVSVSNVLAFKSALLLVGSQETSCEAALIDSSSAFVAATCLQDSNGKIDTSAQYRLAIKMGKGDSPTVTKTISSITVHPKYDSSTLINNLAVVQFDKDQTIGWQNYFGINPTEWSSLYYVRRSLKNVPALTWSNVTAYSSMDTPGKCATSSPAYQANTADFLCNYAGVLSIFNPECKVPYGTVFAAIDPNDMALVAIHSHTAVIGNSMCSTQTKLHYYTLLRNYLAWGAKVIGRPIGGFTLNSSYSFTPNTGYTMKSVSSNSVSGIAVFDGNRYADDPDASSLSQAIYSNSGTTLTSAGGTGSGPTPTIGSSGTNTNDSGSNSNPTPTSGTKHASSSSSIINISTTELSDLDSASDPDSDSSSDDSSDSSSSGSSSKGKVSPIAIVVPVILVLLIAGGLIYWFVRRRRKMMMEQEQEQSQHQQNGWTREDDNVTSLHQPEDPNDPRFNSYYNTTNVAPTTPYAGNPQSHMFAQQNYYRDANDFREQRNMLEHVSGAFSVSDGKLDKIVCQMRKELAESVQNGDLHMATSFIHSRTTPQGAALGMAIDASGKRIRISSMQFDDASISGTSTQVFIAPSHVRASTSAFFDFVAYCIREFVHSQGLIETQRPLPMGVSIGLPISEHNGSSAIHCRVSEAPKEDSLDLCGSDVARRLCDTVLRNHLPVRITSITNNVVSSLVAAQFSNKTTRVAASFNRGVNAAYFEKLRNIPNLAQCEDMDSDQDRLDSYVAVNTEIGRFGTKSAVLPLTMWDNRIDRESRSPGTRRFEKLVADQYLGEIARNLITDFMDHQLLFTVDCDASKISTSYLFHTAYMAPIIDDTSNDLDSIESLFATEFGISTTLSDRQIIQALCLIVCRRASCLSGAALAALVLTTNDPSCSVALSGVLLNSHQIYKSVVSSMQRHVGKETKVVDTHEQFFKV
;
A
#
# COMPACT_ATOMS: atom_id res chain seq x y z
N MET A 1 -40.91 3.74 -21.55
CA MET A 1 -40.17 2.84 -20.64
C MET A 1 -38.64 2.93 -20.75
N VAL A 2 -38.03 3.22 -21.91
CA VAL A 2 -36.55 3.27 -22.14
C VAL A 2 -35.71 3.91 -21.01
N SER A 3 -36.17 5.02 -20.41
CA SER A 3 -35.48 5.70 -19.29
C SER A 3 -35.24 4.82 -18.05
N VAL A 4 -36.02 3.76 -17.85
CA VAL A 4 -35.87 2.82 -16.72
C VAL A 4 -34.60 1.96 -16.88
N SER A 5 -34.18 1.65 -18.11
CA SER A 5 -32.98 0.84 -18.36
C SER A 5 -31.69 1.64 -18.19
N VAL A 6 -31.67 2.91 -18.61
CA VAL A 6 -30.49 3.80 -18.50
C VAL A 6 -30.07 3.96 -17.03
N ASN A 7 -31.03 4.16 -16.13
CA ASN A 7 -30.80 4.29 -14.68
C ASN A 7 -30.23 3.03 -14.01
N ARG A 8 -30.29 1.85 -14.65
CA ARG A 8 -29.79 0.59 -14.07
C ARG A 8 -28.29 0.41 -14.29
N LEU A 9 -27.75 0.79 -15.45
CA LEU A 9 -26.33 0.59 -15.75
C LEU A 9 -25.42 1.64 -15.09
N VAL A 10 -25.93 2.88 -14.93
CA VAL A 10 -25.29 3.95 -14.11
C VAL A 10 -24.88 3.46 -12.73
N ALA A 11 -25.70 2.60 -12.12
CA ALA A 11 -25.45 2.07 -10.78
C ALA A 11 -24.34 0.99 -10.75
N CYS A 12 -24.26 0.13 -11.77
CA CYS A 12 -23.29 -0.97 -11.82
C CYS A 12 -21.93 -0.56 -12.37
N LEU A 13 -21.85 0.53 -13.15
CA LEU A 13 -20.61 1.03 -13.76
C LEU A 13 -19.78 1.95 -12.86
N ALA A 14 -20.20 2.12 -11.62
CA ALA A 14 -19.59 3.00 -10.63
C ALA A 14 -18.08 2.75 -10.40
N LEU A 15 -17.54 1.58 -10.71
CA LEU A 15 -16.38 1.05 -10.02
C LEU A 15 -15.06 1.08 -10.82
N PHE A 16 -14.73 2.25 -11.40
CA PHE A 16 -13.42 2.73 -11.93
C PHE A 16 -13.62 4.18 -12.45
N THR A 17 -12.75 5.20 -12.52
CA THR A 17 -11.39 5.56 -12.01
C THR A 17 -11.21 7.11 -12.24
N THR A 18 -10.08 7.83 -12.31
CA THR A 18 -8.66 7.51 -12.57
C THR A 18 -7.68 8.60 -12.11
N ALA A 19 -6.63 8.19 -11.38
CA ALA A 19 -5.33 8.86 -11.31
C ALA A 19 -4.24 7.79 -11.05
N LEU A 20 -3.00 8.03 -11.50
CA LEU A 20 -1.93 7.01 -11.52
C LEU A 20 -1.13 6.95 -10.21
N GLY A 21 -0.86 5.75 -9.68
CA GLY A 21 -0.06 5.57 -8.47
C GLY A 21 -0.01 4.13 -7.91
N GLN A 22 0.79 3.26 -8.53
CA GLN A 22 1.24 1.91 -8.09
C GLN A 22 0.28 1.02 -7.26
N ALA A 23 -0.31 0.03 -7.94
CA ALA A 23 -0.40 -1.39 -7.56
C ALA A 23 -0.28 -1.76 -6.06
N SER A 24 -1.41 -2.24 -5.51
CA SER A 24 -1.52 -2.77 -4.16
C SER A 24 -1.49 -4.30 -4.16
N GLU A 25 -0.32 -4.91 -3.90
CA GLU A 25 -0.26 -6.35 -3.67
C GLU A 25 -0.97 -6.69 -2.35
N LEU A 26 -1.58 -7.87 -2.26
CA LEU A 26 -2.19 -8.40 -1.04
C LEU A 26 -1.33 -9.49 -0.42
N PHE A 27 -0.31 -9.07 0.33
CA PHE A 27 0.31 -9.93 1.33
C PHE A 27 -0.62 -10.07 2.55
N LYS A 28 -0.48 -11.17 3.32
CA LYS A 28 -0.54 -11.06 4.78
C LYS A 28 0.71 -10.28 5.17
N ARG A 29 0.63 -8.96 5.10
CA ARG A 29 1.81 -8.09 5.13
C ARG A 29 2.22 -7.94 6.59
N ASP A 30 3.19 -8.77 7.00
CA ASP A 30 4.03 -8.49 8.17
C ASP A 30 4.30 -6.98 8.24
N VAL A 31 4.20 -6.41 9.45
CA VAL A 31 4.33 -4.97 9.64
C VAL A 31 5.82 -4.61 9.61
N SER A 32 6.36 -4.68 8.40
CA SER A 32 7.75 -4.42 8.11
C SER A 32 7.99 -2.92 7.87
N VAL A 33 9.26 -2.52 7.96
CA VAL A 33 9.73 -1.15 7.69
C VAL A 33 9.26 -0.63 6.32
N SER A 34 9.06 -1.51 5.34
CA SER A 34 8.57 -1.14 4.01
C SER A 34 7.15 -0.55 4.01
N ASN A 35 6.29 -0.90 4.97
CA ASN A 35 4.97 -0.27 5.11
C ASN A 35 5.07 1.21 5.49
N VAL A 36 6.16 1.62 6.15
CA VAL A 36 6.39 3.03 6.52
C VAL A 36 6.73 3.90 5.30
N LEU A 37 7.05 3.29 4.15
CA LEU A 37 7.21 3.98 2.87
C LEU A 37 5.87 4.46 2.29
N ALA A 38 4.73 3.85 2.67
CA ALA A 38 3.41 4.29 2.23
C ALA A 38 2.96 5.60 2.91
N PHE A 39 3.49 5.88 4.10
CA PHE A 39 3.14 7.07 4.88
C PHE A 39 3.83 8.31 4.32
N LYS A 40 3.04 9.36 4.08
CA LYS A 40 3.58 10.68 3.71
C LYS A 40 4.30 11.26 4.90
N SER A 41 5.52 11.73 4.67
CA SER A 41 6.46 12.21 5.67
C SER A 41 7.16 13.46 5.18
N ALA A 42 7.48 14.39 6.08
CA ALA A 42 8.25 15.57 5.75
C ALA A 42 9.57 15.63 6.54
N LEU A 43 10.56 16.27 5.93
CA LEU A 43 11.88 16.52 6.49
C LEU A 43 12.14 18.03 6.48
N LEU A 44 12.57 18.58 7.61
CA LEU A 44 12.80 20.02 7.77
C LEU A 44 14.14 20.41 7.13
N LEU A 45 14.09 21.40 6.24
CA LEU A 45 15.23 22.00 5.57
C LEU A 45 15.42 23.44 6.05
N VAL A 46 16.68 23.83 6.23
CA VAL A 46 17.10 25.21 6.56
C VAL A 46 18.00 25.70 5.43
N GLY A 47 17.55 26.72 4.70
CA GLY A 47 18.23 27.20 3.49
C GLY A 47 18.35 26.11 2.41
N SER A 48 19.58 25.63 2.21
CA SER A 48 19.95 24.56 1.27
C SER A 48 20.38 23.25 1.96
N GLN A 49 20.28 23.17 3.30
CA GLN A 49 20.73 22.01 4.09
C GLN A 49 19.57 21.18 4.65
N GLU A 50 19.82 19.88 4.79
CA GLU A 50 18.99 18.98 5.58
C GLU A 50 19.23 19.20 7.08
N THR A 51 18.17 19.27 7.88
CA THR A 51 18.28 19.23 9.34
C THR A 51 18.02 17.82 9.87
N SER A 52 18.42 17.53 11.10
CA SER A 52 18.13 16.23 11.69
C SER A 52 16.65 16.02 12.08
N CYS A 53 15.75 16.94 11.72
CA CYS A 53 14.38 16.99 12.19
C CYS A 53 13.37 16.57 11.12
N GLU A 54 12.59 15.52 11.42
CA GLU A 54 11.39 15.19 10.64
C GLU A 54 10.18 16.02 11.09
N ALA A 55 9.14 16.04 10.26
CA ALA A 55 7.86 16.66 10.55
C ALA A 55 6.72 15.62 10.42
N ALA A 56 5.93 15.51 11.48
CA ALA A 56 4.77 14.66 11.59
C ALA A 56 3.58 15.32 10.87
N LEU A 57 3.52 15.12 9.54
CA LEU A 57 2.48 15.65 8.67
C LEU A 57 1.07 15.30 9.17
N ILE A 58 0.21 16.30 9.21
CA ILE A 58 -1.22 16.20 9.56
C ILE A 58 -2.05 16.08 8.28
N ASP A 59 -1.85 17.01 7.34
CA ASP A 59 -2.52 17.05 6.05
C ASP A 59 -1.64 17.71 4.96
N SER A 60 -2.18 17.89 3.75
CA SER A 60 -1.48 18.51 2.62
C SER A 60 -1.12 20.00 2.78
N SER A 61 -1.32 20.57 3.97
CA SER A 61 -1.05 21.96 4.32
C SER A 61 -0.56 22.18 5.78
N SER A 62 -0.33 21.12 6.57
CA SER A 62 0.08 21.26 7.97
C SER A 62 0.82 20.05 8.57
N ALA A 63 1.63 20.29 9.61
CA ALA A 63 2.38 19.27 10.34
C ALA A 63 2.63 19.65 11.81
N PHE A 64 2.95 18.65 12.64
CA PHE A 64 3.66 18.85 13.91
C PHE A 64 5.19 18.74 13.70
N VAL A 65 5.96 19.57 14.42
CA VAL A 65 7.43 19.47 14.54
C VAL A 65 7.83 19.64 16.01
N ALA A 66 9.02 19.19 16.41
CA ALA A 66 9.58 19.61 17.69
C ALA A 66 9.89 21.12 17.64
N ALA A 67 9.56 21.85 18.70
CA ALA A 67 9.76 23.30 18.77
C ALA A 67 11.26 23.67 18.71
N THR A 68 12.13 22.83 19.27
CA THR A 68 13.60 22.99 19.23
C THR A 68 14.21 22.80 17.82
N CYS A 69 13.46 22.27 16.85
CA CYS A 69 13.91 22.22 15.46
C CYS A 69 13.79 23.57 14.73
N LEU A 70 13.13 24.55 15.34
CA LEU A 70 12.85 25.87 14.77
C LEU A 70 13.70 26.97 15.45
N GLN A 71 14.99 26.71 15.65
CA GLN A 71 15.92 27.62 16.31
C GLN A 71 16.68 28.54 15.33
N ASP A 72 17.09 29.71 15.81
CA ASP A 72 18.06 30.61 15.20
C ASP A 72 19.52 30.19 15.50
N SER A 73 20.49 30.98 15.02
CA SER A 73 21.92 30.78 15.29
C SER A 73 22.33 30.93 16.77
N ASN A 74 21.41 31.33 17.64
CA ASN A 74 21.60 31.56 19.07
C ASN A 74 20.87 30.50 19.92
N GLY A 75 20.25 29.49 19.30
CA GLY A 75 19.47 28.44 19.98
C GLY A 75 18.08 28.89 20.46
N LYS A 76 17.63 30.09 20.10
CA LYS A 76 16.30 30.62 20.43
C LYS A 76 15.31 30.26 19.33
N ILE A 77 14.06 29.94 19.67
CA ILE A 77 13.05 29.69 18.63
C ILE A 77 12.79 30.95 17.79
N ASP A 78 12.87 30.78 16.47
CA ASP A 78 12.56 31.78 15.46
C ASP A 78 11.30 31.35 14.69
N THR A 79 10.24 32.14 14.82
CA THR A 79 8.98 31.94 14.06
C THR A 79 8.89 32.80 12.80
N SER A 80 9.97 33.51 12.45
CA SER A 80 10.08 34.40 11.28
C SER A 80 10.97 33.84 10.17
N ALA A 81 11.93 32.97 10.52
CA ALA A 81 12.78 32.27 9.55
C ALA A 81 11.95 31.42 8.55
N GLN A 82 12.39 31.44 7.29
CA GLN A 82 11.73 30.76 6.17
C GLN A 82 12.18 29.28 6.07
N TYR A 83 11.68 28.46 6.99
CA TYR A 83 11.85 27.01 6.96
C TYR A 83 11.11 26.37 5.77
N ARG A 84 11.63 25.23 5.29
CA ARG A 84 11.02 24.46 4.19
C ARG A 84 10.87 23.00 4.59
N LEU A 85 9.83 22.34 4.07
CA LEU A 85 9.58 20.91 4.25
C LEU A 85 9.78 20.19 2.92
N ALA A 86 10.71 19.25 2.84
CA ALA A 86 10.76 18.28 1.75
C ALA A 86 9.77 17.15 2.05
N ILE A 87 8.72 17.02 1.24
CA ILE A 87 7.63 16.05 1.45
C ILE A 87 7.83 14.83 0.55
N LYS A 88 7.98 13.63 1.15
CA LYS A 88 7.96 12.36 0.44
C LYS A 88 6.51 11.88 0.26
N MET A 89 6.08 11.74 -0.98
CA MET A 89 4.70 11.48 -1.36
C MET A 89 4.35 9.97 -1.43
N GLY A 90 4.61 9.24 -0.34
CA GLY A 90 4.20 7.83 -0.18
C GLY A 90 4.93 6.81 -1.07
N LYS A 91 4.23 5.73 -1.46
CA LYS A 91 4.75 4.65 -2.33
C LYS A 91 4.74 5.09 -3.81
N GLY A 92 5.88 4.92 -4.49
CA GLY A 92 6.07 5.18 -5.92
C GLY A 92 6.84 6.46 -6.25
N ASP A 93 7.17 6.66 -7.53
CA ASP A 93 7.98 7.77 -8.06
C ASP A 93 7.25 9.13 -8.08
N SER A 94 6.42 9.40 -7.07
CA SER A 94 5.79 10.71 -6.89
C SER A 94 6.87 11.76 -6.59
N PRO A 95 6.89 12.90 -7.30
CA PRO A 95 7.94 13.89 -7.14
C PRO A 95 7.99 14.43 -5.71
N THR A 96 9.20 14.61 -5.17
CA THR A 96 9.40 15.27 -3.88
C THR A 96 8.93 16.71 -3.96
N VAL A 97 7.85 17.04 -3.23
CA VAL A 97 7.31 18.39 -3.19
C VAL A 97 7.97 19.13 -2.03
N THR A 98 8.63 20.26 -2.31
CA THR A 98 9.13 21.13 -1.24
C THR A 98 8.14 22.26 -0.99
N LYS A 99 7.63 22.37 0.24
CA LYS A 99 6.72 23.43 0.68
C LYS A 99 7.44 24.40 1.61
N THR A 100 7.19 25.70 1.48
CA THR A 100 7.68 26.72 2.42
C THR A 100 6.69 26.84 3.58
N ILE A 101 7.19 26.97 4.81
CA ILE A 101 6.34 27.14 6.00
C ILE A 101 5.85 28.58 6.05
N SER A 102 4.52 28.76 5.97
CA SER A 102 3.85 30.07 5.94
C SER A 102 3.34 30.53 7.31
N SER A 103 3.18 29.61 8.28
CA SER A 103 3.01 29.98 9.69
C SER A 103 3.53 28.92 10.66
N ILE A 104 3.97 29.38 11.83
CA ILE A 104 4.51 28.56 12.93
C ILE A 104 3.75 28.93 14.21
N THR A 105 3.28 27.93 14.95
CA THR A 105 2.65 28.11 16.26
C THR A 105 3.25 27.12 17.26
N VAL A 106 4.11 27.63 18.14
CA VAL A 106 4.72 26.88 19.25
C VAL A 106 3.66 26.57 20.31
N HIS A 107 3.77 25.44 21.01
CA HIS A 107 2.87 25.12 22.12
C HIS A 107 2.95 26.21 23.22
N PRO A 108 1.83 26.78 23.71
CA PRO A 108 1.83 27.91 24.64
C PRO A 108 2.29 27.55 26.07
N LYS A 109 2.68 26.29 26.30
CA LYS A 109 3.32 25.78 27.51
C LYS A 109 4.67 25.10 27.23
N TYR A 110 5.29 25.39 26.09
CA TYR A 110 6.67 24.99 25.81
C TYR A 110 7.64 25.68 26.77
N ASP A 111 8.59 24.93 27.30
CA ASP A 111 9.70 25.42 28.13
C ASP A 111 11.02 24.90 27.56
N SER A 112 11.88 25.81 27.11
CA SER A 112 13.19 25.48 26.53
C SER A 112 14.25 25.03 27.55
N SER A 113 14.02 25.26 28.85
CA SER A 113 14.93 24.81 29.91
C SER A 113 14.64 23.38 30.37
N THR A 114 13.42 22.88 30.14
CA THR A 114 13.00 21.52 30.54
C THR A 114 12.50 20.64 29.40
N LEU A 115 12.32 21.19 28.20
CA LEU A 115 11.79 20.52 27.00
C LEU A 115 10.35 19.98 27.17
N ILE A 116 9.68 20.46 28.22
CA ILE A 116 8.27 20.20 28.51
C ILE A 116 7.41 20.86 27.42
N ASN A 117 6.49 20.07 26.85
CA ASN A 117 5.72 20.39 25.65
C ASN A 117 6.57 20.85 24.45
N ASN A 118 7.73 20.23 24.19
CA ASN A 118 8.54 20.49 22.99
C ASN A 118 7.81 20.09 21.69
N LEU A 119 6.92 20.96 21.22
CA LEU A 119 6.08 20.77 20.03
C LEU A 119 5.66 22.13 19.43
N ALA A 120 5.59 22.20 18.11
CA ALA A 120 5.00 23.29 17.34
C ALA A 120 4.14 22.72 16.21
N VAL A 121 3.10 23.46 15.83
CA VAL A 121 2.33 23.24 14.59
C VAL A 121 2.86 24.18 13.54
N VAL A 122 3.03 23.67 12.33
CA VAL A 122 3.44 24.44 11.15
C VAL A 122 2.40 24.28 10.05
N GLN A 123 2.14 25.36 9.31
CA GLN A 123 1.28 25.34 8.13
C GLN A 123 2.04 25.85 6.91
N PHE A 124 1.63 25.40 5.72
CA PHE A 124 2.29 25.65 4.45
C PHE A 124 1.28 25.60 3.30
N ASP A 125 1.65 26.18 2.15
CA ASP A 125 0.70 26.50 1.10
C ASP A 125 -0.01 25.28 0.52
N LYS A 126 -1.34 25.23 0.72
CA LYS A 126 -2.22 24.17 0.23
C LYS A 126 -2.16 24.11 -1.28
N ASP A 127 -1.78 22.94 -1.79
CA ASP A 127 -1.93 22.67 -3.22
C ASP A 127 -3.42 22.49 -3.55
N GLN A 128 -3.96 23.28 -4.49
CA GLN A 128 -5.37 23.17 -4.86
C GLN A 128 -5.70 21.84 -5.55
N THR A 129 -4.68 21.11 -6.05
CA THR A 129 -4.86 19.84 -6.75
C THR A 129 -4.76 18.60 -5.86
N ILE A 130 -4.27 18.72 -4.62
CA ILE A 130 -3.93 17.56 -3.76
C ILE A 130 -4.45 17.76 -2.33
N GLY A 131 -5.55 17.06 -2.00
CA GLY A 131 -6.07 16.92 -0.63
C GLY A 131 -5.82 15.54 -0.05
N TRP A 132 -5.24 15.46 1.15
CA TRP A 132 -5.13 14.23 1.95
C TRP A 132 -4.89 14.57 3.43
N GLN A 133 -5.17 13.62 4.32
CA GLN A 133 -4.86 13.68 5.75
C GLN A 133 -4.16 12.39 6.22
N ASN A 134 -3.32 12.50 7.24
CA ASN A 134 -2.78 11.38 8.01
C ASN A 134 -3.64 11.15 9.26
N TYR A 135 -3.63 9.92 9.79
CA TYR A 135 -4.28 9.58 11.06
C TYR A 135 -3.25 9.28 12.15
N PHE A 136 -3.57 9.68 13.39
CA PHE A 136 -2.71 9.52 14.55
C PHE A 136 -3.26 8.46 15.51
N GLY A 137 -2.41 7.56 16.00
CA GLY A 137 -2.85 6.46 16.87
C GLY A 137 -3.21 6.97 18.26
N ILE A 138 -4.48 6.83 18.68
CA ILE A 138 -4.96 7.38 19.96
C ILE A 138 -5.04 6.36 21.10
N ASN A 139 -5.16 5.06 20.81
CA ASN A 139 -5.21 4.02 21.83
C ASN A 139 -3.88 3.25 21.96
N PRO A 140 -3.08 3.42 23.03
CA PRO A 140 -1.86 2.66 23.23
C PRO A 140 -2.07 1.17 23.53
N THR A 141 -3.27 0.73 23.93
CA THR A 141 -3.53 -0.70 24.21
C THR A 141 -3.67 -1.54 22.94
N GLU A 142 -3.65 -0.91 21.76
CA GLU A 142 -3.73 -1.56 20.45
C GLU A 142 -2.37 -1.67 19.75
N TRP A 143 -1.31 -1.12 20.35
CA TRP A 143 0.01 -1.03 19.73
C TRP A 143 0.77 -2.35 19.93
N SER A 144 0.83 -3.18 18.88
CA SER A 144 1.54 -4.48 18.92
C SER A 144 3.05 -4.34 18.69
N SER A 145 3.48 -3.30 17.98
CA SER A 145 4.90 -2.98 17.74
C SER A 145 5.08 -1.49 17.45
N LEU A 146 6.24 -0.93 17.80
CA LEU A 146 6.64 0.46 17.54
C LEU A 146 7.83 0.49 16.57
N TYR A 147 7.75 1.37 15.58
CA TYR A 147 8.73 1.54 14.50
C TYR A 147 9.29 2.95 14.53
N TYR A 148 10.53 3.06 15.01
CA TYR A 148 11.30 4.29 15.05
C TYR A 148 11.95 4.49 13.68
N VAL A 149 11.64 5.59 12.99
CA VAL A 149 11.89 5.75 11.55
C VAL A 149 12.68 7.03 11.25
N ARG A 150 13.57 6.95 10.26
CA ARG A 150 14.44 8.03 9.81
C ARG A 150 14.62 8.02 8.30
N ARG A 151 14.33 9.17 7.70
CA ARG A 151 14.46 9.48 6.28
C ARG A 151 15.47 10.61 6.11
N SER A 152 16.21 10.58 5.01
CA SER A 152 17.17 11.61 4.63
C SER A 152 17.20 11.76 3.11
N LEU A 153 17.77 12.86 2.63
CA LEU A 153 18.01 13.14 1.22
C LEU A 153 19.43 12.68 0.85
N LYS A 154 19.55 12.03 -0.30
CA LYS A 154 20.83 11.68 -0.94
C LYS A 154 21.47 12.92 -1.61
N ASN A 155 20.63 13.87 -2.03
CA ASN A 155 21.05 15.17 -2.56
C ASN A 155 19.93 16.19 -2.33
N VAL A 156 20.20 17.23 -1.54
CA VAL A 156 19.18 18.22 -1.14
C VAL A 156 18.74 19.12 -2.32
N PRO A 157 19.63 19.71 -3.14
CA PRO A 157 19.23 20.46 -4.34
C PRO A 157 18.37 19.67 -5.32
N ALA A 158 18.65 18.38 -5.52
CA ALA A 158 17.90 17.50 -6.42
C ALA A 158 16.69 16.81 -5.75
N LEU A 159 16.47 17.03 -4.45
CA LEU A 159 15.37 16.46 -3.65
C LEU A 159 15.23 14.93 -3.77
N THR A 160 16.36 14.23 -3.97
CA THR A 160 16.38 12.76 -4.08
C THR A 160 16.52 12.13 -2.70
N TRP A 161 15.69 11.14 -2.38
CA TRP A 161 15.71 10.47 -1.07
C TRP A 161 16.73 9.34 -1.00
N SER A 162 17.30 9.16 0.19
CA SER A 162 18.00 7.94 0.59
C SER A 162 17.02 6.81 0.89
N ASN A 163 17.55 5.59 1.07
CA ASN A 163 16.78 4.49 1.64
C ASN A 163 16.30 4.86 3.05
N VAL A 164 15.06 4.50 3.38
CA VAL A 164 14.51 4.76 4.71
C VAL A 164 15.11 3.76 5.70
N THR A 165 15.55 4.27 6.84
CA THR A 165 16.08 3.46 7.93
C THR A 165 15.05 3.43 9.06
N ALA A 166 14.90 2.28 9.71
CA ALA A 166 14.03 2.15 10.86
C ALA A 166 14.47 1.01 11.78
N TYR A 167 13.93 1.03 13.00
CA TYR A 167 14.18 0.06 14.05
C TYR A 167 12.87 -0.23 14.78
N SER A 168 12.58 -1.51 15.03
CA SER A 168 11.40 -1.96 15.78
C SER A 168 11.77 -2.44 17.18
N SER A 169 11.05 -1.95 18.20
CA SER A 169 11.14 -2.44 19.59
C SER A 169 10.00 -1.85 20.42
N MET A 170 9.47 -2.64 21.36
CA MET A 170 8.54 -2.19 22.41
C MET A 170 9.24 -1.93 23.76
N ASP A 171 10.55 -2.14 23.83
CA ASP A 171 11.32 -2.12 25.06
C ASP A 171 11.53 -0.67 25.54
N THR A 172 11.09 -0.38 26.76
CA THR A 172 11.40 0.88 27.44
C THR A 172 12.63 0.70 28.33
N PRO A 173 13.77 1.37 28.05
CA PRO A 173 14.97 1.25 28.87
C PRO A 173 14.74 1.63 30.34
N GLY A 174 15.20 0.77 31.27
CA GLY A 174 15.07 1.02 32.71
C GLY A 174 15.76 2.30 33.22
N LYS A 175 16.63 2.92 32.40
CA LYS A 175 17.28 4.21 32.72
C LYS A 175 16.48 5.46 32.31
N CYS A 176 15.42 5.36 31.51
CA CYS A 176 14.68 6.54 31.00
C CYS A 176 14.21 7.48 32.13
N ALA A 177 13.61 6.93 33.19
CA ALA A 177 13.14 7.69 34.34
C ALA A 177 14.27 8.32 35.18
N THR A 178 15.49 7.76 35.15
CA THR A 178 16.66 8.31 35.85
C THR A 178 17.49 9.27 35.00
N SER A 179 17.21 9.37 33.69
CA SER A 179 18.03 10.11 32.72
C SER A 179 17.29 11.22 31.98
N SER A 180 16.00 11.41 32.25
CA SER A 180 15.23 12.60 31.84
C SER A 180 14.15 12.91 32.89
N PRO A 181 14.33 13.96 33.71
CA PRO A 181 13.28 14.45 34.62
C PRO A 181 11.97 14.79 33.89
N ALA A 182 12.05 15.28 32.64
CA ALA A 182 10.88 15.50 31.79
C ALA A 182 10.10 14.20 31.51
N TYR A 183 10.80 13.10 31.20
CA TYR A 183 10.22 11.77 31.07
C TYR A 183 9.68 11.24 32.41
N GLN A 184 10.45 11.39 33.50
CA GLN A 184 10.10 10.88 34.83
C GLN A 184 8.75 11.41 35.33
N ALA A 185 8.46 12.69 35.10
CA ALA A 185 7.19 13.30 35.46
C ALA A 185 6.03 12.91 34.51
N ASN A 186 6.35 12.57 33.25
CA ASN A 186 5.39 12.49 32.13
C ASN A 186 5.54 11.18 31.32
N THR A 187 5.63 10.04 31.99
CA THR A 187 5.80 8.71 31.36
C THR A 187 4.65 8.32 30.42
N ALA A 188 3.48 8.96 30.54
CA ALA A 188 2.32 8.78 29.65
C ALA A 188 2.34 9.65 28.38
N ASP A 189 3.34 10.54 28.24
CA ASP A 189 3.49 11.50 27.15
C ASP A 189 4.73 11.24 26.26
N PHE A 190 5.59 10.30 26.66
CA PHE A 190 6.84 10.02 25.97
C PHE A 190 7.06 8.52 25.73
N LEU A 191 7.56 8.17 24.54
CA LEU A 191 8.28 6.92 24.32
C LEU A 191 9.78 7.15 24.56
N CYS A 192 10.53 6.11 24.90
CA CYS A 192 11.97 6.18 25.15
C CYS A 192 12.66 4.90 24.65
N ASN A 193 13.81 5.02 23.97
CA ASN A 193 14.60 3.88 23.48
C ASN A 193 16.13 4.12 23.56
N TYR A 194 16.93 3.09 23.24
CA TYR A 194 18.40 3.17 23.08
C TYR A 194 18.86 3.37 21.62
N ALA A 195 17.94 3.44 20.66
CA ALA A 195 18.24 3.18 19.25
C ALA A 195 18.46 4.46 18.44
N GLY A 196 19.68 4.61 17.91
CA GLY A 196 20.06 5.66 16.96
C GLY A 196 20.68 5.08 15.70
N VAL A 197 20.51 5.80 14.59
CA VAL A 197 21.07 5.51 13.25
C VAL A 197 22.27 6.41 12.96
N LEU A 198 23.14 6.03 12.03
CA LEU A 198 24.30 6.85 11.65
C LEU A 198 23.86 8.21 11.04
N SER A 199 24.62 9.26 11.32
CA SER A 199 24.51 10.56 10.64
C SER A 199 24.88 10.41 9.16
N ILE A 200 24.21 11.18 8.29
CA ILE A 200 24.57 11.24 6.86
C ILE A 200 25.83 12.06 6.60
N PHE A 201 26.26 12.86 7.58
CA PHE A 201 27.48 13.68 7.52
C PHE A 201 28.66 13.02 8.23
N ASN A 202 28.40 12.18 9.24
CA ASN A 202 29.42 11.53 10.06
C ASN A 202 29.06 10.06 10.34
N PRO A 203 29.74 9.09 9.71
CA PRO A 203 29.40 7.68 9.82
C PRO A 203 29.75 7.05 11.18
N GLU A 204 30.43 7.76 12.09
CA GLU A 204 30.67 7.31 13.46
C GLU A 204 29.59 7.83 14.43
N CYS A 205 28.95 8.96 14.11
CA CYS A 205 27.96 9.61 14.97
C CYS A 205 26.55 9.00 14.84
N LYS A 206 26.07 8.32 15.90
CA LYS A 206 24.66 7.87 15.98
C LYS A 206 23.71 8.97 16.48
N VAL A 207 22.71 9.30 15.65
CA VAL A 207 21.63 10.30 15.84
C VAL A 207 20.26 9.62 16.02
N PRO A 208 19.27 10.28 16.66
CA PRO A 208 17.93 9.71 16.86
C PRO A 208 17.17 9.47 15.54
N TYR A 209 16.30 8.47 15.53
CA TYR A 209 15.19 8.39 14.57
C TYR A 209 14.25 9.60 14.71
N GLY A 210 13.55 10.01 13.66
CA GLY A 210 12.77 11.25 13.62
C GLY A 210 11.29 11.10 14.02
N THR A 211 10.61 10.08 13.47
CA THR A 211 9.19 9.78 13.75
C THR A 211 8.99 8.36 14.26
N VAL A 212 7.86 8.11 14.93
CA VAL A 212 7.49 6.77 15.44
C VAL A 212 6.09 6.41 15.01
N PHE A 213 5.95 5.22 14.42
CA PHE A 213 4.69 4.62 14.01
C PHE A 213 4.38 3.42 14.92
N ALA A 214 3.10 3.16 15.18
CA ALA A 214 2.66 1.94 15.84
C ALA A 214 1.96 1.01 14.84
N ALA A 215 2.26 -0.29 14.90
CA ALA A 215 1.41 -1.34 14.34
C ALA A 215 0.15 -1.49 15.21
N ILE A 216 -0.99 -1.63 14.54
CA ILE A 216 -2.30 -1.77 15.15
C ILE A 216 -2.98 -3.01 14.56
N ASP A 217 -3.28 -3.97 15.45
CA ASP A 217 -3.44 -5.38 15.12
C ASP A 217 -4.64 -5.68 14.18
N PRO A 218 -4.49 -6.40 13.04
CA PRO A 218 -3.27 -7.02 12.50
C PRO A 218 -2.70 -6.34 11.24
N ASN A 219 -3.23 -5.18 10.81
CA ASN A 219 -3.04 -4.69 9.43
C ASN A 219 -2.84 -3.16 9.28
N ASP A 220 -3.04 -2.38 10.34
CA ASP A 220 -2.99 -0.92 10.24
C ASP A 220 -1.72 -0.37 10.90
N MET A 221 -1.29 0.81 10.47
CA MET A 221 -0.30 1.61 11.20
C MET A 221 -0.81 3.02 11.39
N ALA A 222 -0.39 3.66 12.48
CA ALA A 222 -0.65 5.07 12.71
C ALA A 222 0.61 5.80 13.21
N LEU A 223 0.70 7.09 12.89
CA LEU A 223 1.75 7.96 13.42
C LEU A 223 1.45 8.27 14.89
N VAL A 224 2.39 7.99 15.80
CA VAL A 224 2.14 8.10 17.26
C VAL A 224 3.07 9.07 17.97
N ALA A 225 4.31 9.25 17.49
CA ALA A 225 5.27 10.14 18.14
C ALA A 225 6.24 10.82 17.17
N ILE A 226 6.88 11.88 17.67
CA ILE A 226 7.98 12.62 17.04
C ILE A 226 9.13 12.77 18.02
N HIS A 227 10.37 12.81 17.55
CA HIS A 227 11.54 13.02 18.41
C HIS A 227 11.45 14.34 19.20
N SER A 228 11.90 14.31 20.46
CA SER A 228 11.89 15.46 21.37
C SER A 228 13.31 15.84 21.81
N HIS A 229 14.03 14.89 22.40
CA HIS A 229 15.38 15.10 22.94
C HIS A 229 16.13 13.78 23.11
N THR A 230 17.44 13.86 23.34
CA THR A 230 18.31 12.74 23.67
C THR A 230 19.04 13.05 24.97
N ALA A 231 19.04 12.13 25.93
CA ALA A 231 19.95 12.15 27.06
C ALA A 231 21.15 11.25 26.77
N VAL A 232 22.37 11.76 26.93
CA VAL A 232 23.61 11.00 26.78
C VAL A 232 24.30 10.91 28.13
N ILE A 233 24.66 9.70 28.56
CA ILE A 233 25.40 9.47 29.82
C ILE A 233 26.88 9.78 29.56
N GLY A 234 27.17 11.07 29.40
CA GLY A 234 28.41 11.59 28.82
C GLY A 234 28.26 13.00 28.29
N ASN A 235 29.26 13.48 27.54
CA ASN A 235 29.43 14.91 27.23
C ASN A 235 29.21 15.24 25.74
N SER A 236 29.04 14.25 24.85
CA SER A 236 28.96 14.47 23.40
C SER A 236 27.94 13.55 22.73
N MET A 237 27.11 14.13 21.87
CA MET A 237 26.10 13.42 21.08
C MET A 237 26.71 12.36 20.16
N CYS A 238 27.93 12.54 19.68
CA CYS A 238 28.63 11.59 18.81
C CYS A 238 29.50 10.57 19.55
N SER A 239 29.57 10.63 20.90
CA SER A 239 30.33 9.65 21.70
C SER A 239 29.81 8.21 21.56
N THR A 240 30.63 7.24 21.97
CA THR A 240 30.25 5.82 22.12
C THR A 240 29.45 5.54 23.40
N GLN A 241 29.18 6.55 24.22
CA GLN A 241 28.49 6.42 25.50
C GLN A 241 26.98 6.18 25.31
N THR A 242 26.31 5.66 26.34
CA THR A 242 24.88 5.31 26.28
C THR A 242 24.01 6.53 25.99
N LYS A 243 23.10 6.40 25.01
CA LYS A 243 22.16 7.45 24.57
C LYS A 243 20.73 6.95 24.77
N LEU A 244 19.84 7.81 25.23
CA LEU A 244 18.42 7.55 25.44
C LEU A 244 17.62 8.58 24.65
N HIS A 245 16.88 8.14 23.65
CA HIS A 245 16.12 9.03 22.75
C HIS A 245 14.65 9.06 23.16
N TYR A 246 14.10 10.25 23.37
CA TYR A 246 12.74 10.48 23.85
C TYR A 246 11.85 11.07 22.76
N TYR A 247 10.60 10.62 22.70
CA TYR A 247 9.66 10.91 21.62
C TYR A 247 8.30 11.37 22.17
N THR A 248 7.87 12.59 21.85
CA THR A 248 6.58 13.17 22.29
C THR A 248 5.41 12.44 21.63
N LEU A 249 4.50 11.90 22.43
CA LEU A 249 3.27 11.23 21.98
C LEU A 249 2.22 12.23 21.51
N LEU A 250 1.85 12.15 20.23
CA LEU A 250 1.05 13.18 19.55
C LEU A 250 -0.44 13.12 19.90
N ARG A 251 -0.97 11.98 20.36
CA ARG A 251 -2.39 11.80 20.73
C ARG A 251 -2.92 12.89 21.68
N ASN A 252 -2.11 13.31 22.65
CA ASN A 252 -2.54 14.29 23.66
C ASN A 252 -2.65 15.72 23.10
N TYR A 253 -1.98 16.00 21.97
CA TYR A 253 -1.90 17.32 21.34
C TYR A 253 -2.85 17.50 20.15
N LEU A 254 -3.58 16.46 19.71
CA LEU A 254 -4.42 16.53 18.50
C LEU A 254 -5.51 17.61 18.57
N ALA A 255 -6.12 17.84 19.73
CA ALA A 255 -7.13 18.89 19.89
C ALA A 255 -6.53 20.30 19.90
N TRP A 256 -5.33 20.48 20.49
CA TRP A 256 -4.60 21.74 20.37
C TRP A 256 -4.19 22.00 18.92
N GLY A 257 -3.67 20.99 18.22
CA GLY A 257 -3.34 21.07 16.80
C GLY A 257 -4.55 21.46 15.96
N ALA A 258 -5.68 20.76 16.12
CA ALA A 258 -6.94 21.03 15.43
C ALA A 258 -7.44 22.48 15.64
N LYS A 259 -7.29 23.01 16.87
CA LYS A 259 -7.59 24.40 17.21
C LYS A 259 -6.67 25.40 16.49
N VAL A 260 -5.37 25.09 16.34
CA VAL A 260 -4.41 25.94 15.61
C VAL A 260 -4.69 25.95 14.11
N ILE A 261 -4.99 24.79 13.51
CA ILE A 261 -5.25 24.67 12.06
C ILE A 261 -6.70 24.96 11.65
N GLY A 262 -7.59 25.24 12.61
CA GLY A 262 -9.01 25.58 12.37
C GLY A 262 -9.87 24.43 11.85
N ARG A 263 -9.43 23.17 11.95
CA ARG A 263 -10.11 21.99 11.39
C ARG A 263 -9.75 20.71 12.16
N PRO A 264 -10.59 19.65 12.14
CA PRO A 264 -10.33 18.41 12.87
C PRO A 264 -9.02 17.72 12.45
N ILE A 265 -8.40 17.01 13.39
CA ILE A 265 -7.28 16.09 13.11
C ILE A 265 -7.74 14.66 13.38
N GLY A 266 -7.50 13.75 12.44
CA GLY A 266 -7.94 12.36 12.51
C GLY A 266 -7.19 11.55 13.58
N GLY A 267 -7.91 11.09 14.60
CA GLY A 267 -7.47 10.01 15.49
C GLY A 267 -7.86 8.64 14.94
N PHE A 268 -7.08 7.60 15.23
CA PHE A 268 -7.33 6.22 14.82
C PHE A 268 -7.20 5.24 16.00
N THR A 269 -8.18 4.34 16.09
CA THR A 269 -8.30 3.26 17.07
C THR A 269 -9.25 2.18 16.51
N LEU A 270 -8.98 0.91 16.81
CA LEU A 270 -9.84 -0.22 16.48
C LEU A 270 -10.97 -0.43 17.49
N ASN A 271 -10.73 -0.10 18.76
CA ASN A 271 -11.74 -0.17 19.80
C ASN A 271 -12.73 0.99 19.64
N SER A 272 -13.83 0.75 18.95
CA SER A 272 -14.95 1.69 18.79
C SER A 272 -15.59 2.17 20.10
N SER A 273 -15.26 1.56 21.24
CA SER A 273 -15.68 1.98 22.58
C SER A 273 -14.61 2.75 23.36
N TYR A 274 -13.41 2.93 22.80
CA TYR A 274 -12.33 3.73 23.39
C TYR A 274 -12.58 5.23 23.16
N SER A 275 -13.29 5.86 24.10
CA SER A 275 -13.47 7.31 24.11
C SER A 275 -12.23 8.02 24.68
N PHE A 276 -11.38 8.55 23.80
CA PHE A 276 -10.30 9.45 24.17
C PHE A 276 -10.60 10.87 23.65
N THR A 277 -10.76 11.82 24.57
CA THR A 277 -11.07 13.22 24.27
C THR A 277 -9.82 14.08 24.50
N PRO A 278 -9.02 14.38 23.45
CA PRO A 278 -7.86 15.24 23.60
C PRO A 278 -8.28 16.67 24.01
N ASN A 279 -7.46 17.32 24.85
CA ASN A 279 -7.76 18.63 25.42
C ASN A 279 -7.08 19.76 24.62
N THR A 280 -7.82 20.80 24.22
CA THR A 280 -7.26 21.95 23.49
C THR A 280 -6.27 22.80 24.33
N GLY A 281 -6.27 22.62 25.65
CA GLY A 281 -5.31 23.17 26.60
C GLY A 281 -4.52 22.08 27.33
N TYR A 282 -4.25 20.94 26.68
CA TYR A 282 -3.39 19.90 27.24
C TYR A 282 -2.00 20.46 27.61
N THR A 283 -1.38 19.92 28.66
CA THR A 283 0.03 20.19 28.98
C THR A 283 0.60 19.03 29.79
N MET A 284 1.84 18.66 29.48
CA MET A 284 2.70 17.89 30.38
C MET A 284 2.86 18.62 31.73
N LYS A 285 3.13 17.85 32.79
CA LYS A 285 3.50 18.38 34.11
C LYS A 285 4.84 19.10 34.02
N SER A 286 4.90 20.32 34.56
CA SER A 286 6.12 21.10 34.69
C SER A 286 7.15 20.39 35.59
N VAL A 287 8.43 20.64 35.31
CA VAL A 287 9.59 20.14 36.06
C VAL A 287 10.47 21.34 36.41
N SER A 288 11.30 21.26 37.46
CA SER A 288 12.16 22.38 37.90
C SER A 288 13.49 22.49 37.14
N SER A 289 13.95 21.40 36.53
CA SER A 289 15.12 21.33 35.65
C SER A 289 15.12 19.97 34.94
N ASN A 290 15.65 19.90 33.71
CA ASN A 290 15.92 18.64 33.00
C ASN A 290 17.41 18.22 33.08
N SER A 291 18.24 18.94 33.85
CA SER A 291 19.64 18.60 34.09
C SER A 291 19.78 17.42 35.06
N VAL A 292 20.60 16.42 34.71
CA VAL A 292 21.00 15.32 35.60
C VAL A 292 22.52 15.23 35.63
N SER A 293 23.11 14.99 36.82
CA SER A 293 24.56 14.95 36.96
C SER A 293 25.19 13.83 36.13
N GLY A 294 26.20 14.16 35.32
CA GLY A 294 26.84 13.22 34.39
C GLY A 294 26.03 12.91 33.13
N ILE A 295 24.97 13.67 32.83
CA ILE A 295 24.12 13.46 31.64
C ILE A 295 23.94 14.79 30.88
N ALA A 296 24.37 14.83 29.63
CA ALA A 296 24.07 15.93 28.71
C ALA A 296 22.78 15.66 27.93
N VAL A 297 22.02 16.72 27.65
CA VAL A 297 20.76 16.67 26.87
C VAL A 297 20.97 17.37 25.53
N PHE A 298 20.45 16.78 24.45
CA PHE A 298 20.57 17.26 23.07
C PHE A 298 19.22 17.22 22.35
N ASP A 299 18.83 18.30 21.70
CA ASP A 299 17.53 18.49 21.05
C ASP A 299 17.64 19.40 19.81
N GLY A 300 16.62 19.40 18.94
CA GLY A 300 16.66 20.19 17.71
C GLY A 300 17.61 19.61 16.66
N ASN A 301 18.17 20.45 15.78
CA ASN A 301 19.02 19.97 14.67
C ASN A 301 20.39 19.47 15.18
N ARG A 302 20.62 18.15 15.16
CA ARG A 302 21.85 17.48 15.60
C ARG A 302 22.90 17.30 14.50
N TYR A 303 22.58 17.61 13.24
CA TYR A 303 23.59 17.69 12.17
C TYR A 303 24.47 18.95 12.29
N ALA A 304 24.05 19.95 13.08
CA ALA A 304 24.85 21.15 13.37
C ALA A 304 25.89 20.95 14.49
N ASP A 305 25.74 19.92 15.32
CA ASP A 305 26.71 19.57 16.40
C ASP A 305 27.92 18.78 15.87
N ASP A 306 27.94 18.47 14.57
CA ASP A 306 28.86 17.53 13.92
C ASP A 306 30.13 18.28 13.46
N PRO A 307 31.33 17.95 13.98
CA PRO A 307 32.54 18.76 13.74
C PRO A 307 32.89 18.87 12.25
N ASP A 308 32.67 17.83 11.45
CA ASP A 308 32.95 17.86 10.02
C ASP A 308 31.89 18.62 9.21
N ALA A 309 30.63 18.68 9.67
CA ALA A 309 29.60 19.51 9.04
C ALA A 309 29.92 21.01 9.10
N SER A 310 30.70 21.45 10.10
CA SER A 310 31.20 22.83 10.18
C SER A 310 32.08 23.22 8.98
N SER A 311 32.81 22.26 8.39
CA SER A 311 33.66 22.51 7.22
C SER A 311 32.84 22.85 5.96
N LEU A 312 31.63 22.27 5.83
CA LEU A 312 30.71 22.54 4.74
C LEU A 312 29.91 23.83 4.95
N SER A 313 29.64 24.23 6.20
CA SER A 313 28.87 25.45 6.49
C SER A 313 29.67 26.73 6.18
N GLN A 314 30.97 26.75 6.46
CA GLN A 314 31.83 27.92 6.20
C GLN A 314 32.05 28.22 4.71
N ALA A 315 31.90 27.23 3.81
CA ALA A 315 32.06 27.40 2.37
C ALA A 315 30.86 28.08 1.67
N ILE A 316 29.71 28.20 2.35
CA ILE A 316 28.44 28.62 1.72
C ILE A 316 28.12 30.10 1.98
N TYR A 317 28.63 30.70 3.05
CA TYR A 317 28.45 32.14 3.34
C TYR A 317 29.36 33.08 2.53
N SER A 318 30.28 32.54 1.72
CA SER A 318 31.32 33.29 1.00
C SER A 318 31.16 33.26 -0.53
N ASN A 319 29.92 33.35 -1.05
CA ASN A 319 29.71 33.45 -2.50
C ASN A 319 28.49 34.30 -2.96
N SER A 320 28.22 35.42 -2.30
CA SER A 320 27.44 36.53 -2.88
C SER A 320 28.37 37.46 -3.68
N GLY A 321 28.60 37.13 -4.95
CA GLY A 321 29.59 37.82 -5.78
C GLY A 321 29.15 39.14 -6.42
N THR A 322 30.14 39.96 -6.81
CA THR A 322 30.06 41.26 -7.52
C THR A 322 29.63 42.46 -6.63
N THR A 323 30.31 43.62 -6.63
CA THR A 323 31.46 44.08 -7.45
C THR A 323 32.31 45.19 -6.79
N LEU A 324 33.49 45.46 -7.37
CA LEU A 324 34.30 46.71 -7.35
C LEU A 324 35.31 46.98 -6.19
N THR A 325 36.60 46.75 -6.51
CA THR A 325 37.79 47.66 -6.40
C THR A 325 38.12 48.43 -5.09
N SER A 326 39.38 48.56 -4.64
CA SER A 326 40.68 48.06 -5.16
C SER A 326 41.86 48.32 -4.21
N ALA A 327 42.95 47.56 -4.40
CA ALA A 327 44.37 47.90 -4.12
C ALA A 327 44.90 47.98 -2.66
N GLY A 328 45.48 46.86 -2.19
CA GLY A 328 46.94 46.76 -1.96
C GLY A 328 47.57 47.23 -0.63
N GLY A 329 48.44 46.39 -0.03
CA GLY A 329 49.46 46.85 0.93
C GLY A 329 49.82 45.90 2.10
N THR A 330 50.81 45.02 1.90
CA THR A 330 51.86 44.58 2.86
C THR A 330 51.57 44.39 4.37
N GLY A 331 52.02 43.24 4.93
CA GLY A 331 52.89 43.29 6.13
C GLY A 331 52.68 42.28 7.27
N SER A 332 53.46 41.19 7.26
CA SER A 332 54.16 40.58 8.42
C SER A 332 53.42 40.13 9.71
N GLY A 333 53.64 38.88 10.11
CA GLY A 333 53.59 38.44 11.53
C GLY A 333 54.94 38.64 12.26
N PRO A 334 55.29 37.93 13.37
CA PRO A 334 54.62 36.74 13.92
C PRO A 334 54.44 36.70 15.48
N THR A 335 54.01 35.53 15.98
CA THR A 335 54.10 34.94 17.35
C THR A 335 55.50 35.05 18.03
N PRO A 336 55.71 34.82 19.37
CA PRO A 336 55.09 33.73 20.18
C PRO A 336 54.96 33.86 21.74
N THR A 337 54.51 32.75 22.37
CA THR A 337 54.82 32.18 23.72
C THR A 337 54.26 32.73 25.05
N ILE A 338 53.41 31.90 25.69
CA ILE A 338 53.50 31.30 27.05
C ILE A 338 53.98 32.17 28.25
N GLY A 339 53.16 32.28 29.32
CA GLY A 339 53.60 32.76 30.65
C GLY A 339 52.55 32.73 31.77
N SER A 340 52.76 31.88 32.77
CA SER A 340 52.00 31.57 34.01
C SER A 340 51.52 32.70 34.96
N SER A 341 50.51 32.37 35.79
CA SER A 341 50.09 32.96 37.11
C SER A 341 49.59 34.42 37.16
N GLY A 342 48.76 34.84 38.13
CA GLY A 342 48.07 34.13 39.24
C GLY A 342 47.46 35.11 40.28
N THR A 343 46.61 34.61 41.20
CA THR A 343 46.01 35.31 42.39
C THR A 343 45.19 36.59 42.12
N ASN A 344 43.87 36.61 42.37
CA ASN A 344 43.13 36.67 43.65
C ASN A 344 43.18 38.02 44.40
N THR A 345 42.01 38.65 44.54
CA THR A 345 41.53 39.31 45.77
C THR A 345 40.00 39.19 45.85
N ASN A 346 39.46 39.07 47.06
CA ASN A 346 38.01 39.04 47.34
C ASN A 346 37.54 40.44 47.77
N ASP A 347 36.22 40.71 47.73
CA ASP A 347 35.56 41.06 49.00
C ASP A 347 34.03 40.83 49.08
N SER A 348 33.68 40.41 50.29
CA SER A 348 32.45 40.27 51.07
C SER A 348 31.20 41.17 50.79
N GLY A 349 29.99 40.60 51.04
CA GLY A 349 29.15 41.14 52.14
C GLY A 349 27.66 41.53 51.96
N SER A 350 26.74 40.58 52.21
CA SER A 350 25.50 40.71 53.06
C SER A 350 24.21 41.51 52.66
N ASN A 351 23.06 40.82 52.88
CA ASN A 351 21.77 41.19 53.53
C ASN A 351 20.75 42.27 53.00
N SER A 352 19.51 41.76 52.76
CA SER A 352 18.15 42.21 53.19
C SER A 352 17.47 43.55 52.75
N ASN A 353 16.34 43.41 52.03
CA ASN A 353 14.95 43.94 52.25
C ASN A 353 14.65 45.15 53.19
N PRO A 354 13.47 45.85 53.07
CA PRO A 354 12.61 46.09 51.88
C PRO A 354 11.83 47.47 51.80
N THR A 355 11.55 48.00 50.58
CA THR A 355 10.39 48.90 50.23
C THR A 355 10.17 50.27 50.97
N PRO A 356 9.26 51.18 50.53
CA PRO A 356 9.14 51.86 49.22
C PRO A 356 8.98 53.43 49.35
N THR A 357 8.56 54.11 48.26
CA THR A 357 7.88 55.46 48.14
C THR A 357 8.61 56.69 47.51
N SER A 358 7.97 57.20 46.43
CA SER A 358 7.72 58.60 45.97
C SER A 358 8.78 59.73 45.86
N GLY A 359 9.05 60.14 44.60
CA GLY A 359 9.01 61.55 44.11
C GLY A 359 10.19 62.51 44.41
N THR A 360 10.36 63.66 43.73
CA THR A 360 9.76 64.20 42.47
C THR A 360 10.55 65.46 42.03
N LYS A 361 10.71 65.73 40.71
CA LYS A 361 11.04 67.08 40.17
C LYS A 361 10.69 67.20 38.66
N HIS A 362 10.54 68.45 38.17
CA HIS A 362 9.85 68.77 36.91
C HIS A 362 10.74 69.18 35.73
N ALA A 363 10.24 68.88 34.53
CA ALA A 363 10.58 69.54 33.26
C ALA A 363 9.30 69.78 32.41
N SER A 364 9.43 69.97 31.09
CA SER A 364 8.61 70.89 30.29
C SER A 364 8.46 70.47 28.80
N SER A 365 7.43 70.85 28.04
CA SER A 365 6.13 71.49 28.38
C SER A 365 5.18 71.56 27.15
N SER A 366 3.96 72.07 27.39
CA SER A 366 3.15 72.93 26.49
C SER A 366 2.66 72.41 25.11
N SER A 367 1.31 72.28 25.02
CA SER A 367 0.42 72.55 23.86
C SER A 367 0.49 71.67 22.58
N SER A 368 -0.61 71.37 21.87
CA SER A 368 -2.04 71.68 22.10
C SER A 368 -2.99 70.96 21.12
N ILE A 369 -4.20 70.55 21.59
CA ILE A 369 -5.51 70.47 20.87
C ILE A 369 -5.55 69.46 19.68
N ILE A 370 -6.52 68.54 19.56
CA ILE A 370 -7.97 68.68 19.29
C ILE A 370 -8.82 67.72 20.16
N ASN A 371 -10.11 68.02 20.33
CA ASN A 371 -11.11 67.20 21.04
C ASN A 371 -12.50 67.37 20.35
N ILE A 372 -13.52 66.57 20.74
CA ILE A 372 -14.95 66.63 20.31
C ILE A 372 -15.16 66.10 18.87
N SER A 373 -15.81 64.96 18.59
CA SER A 373 -17.26 64.60 18.69
C SER A 373 -18.16 65.32 17.65
N THR A 374 -19.26 64.78 17.10
CA THR A 374 -20.09 63.58 17.35
C THR A 374 -20.97 63.32 16.10
N THR A 375 -21.70 62.17 16.02
CA THR A 375 -22.99 61.99 15.27
C THR A 375 -22.98 62.17 13.73
N GLU A 376 -23.94 61.68 12.93
CA GLU A 376 -24.80 60.47 12.91
C GLU A 376 -25.48 60.37 11.52
N LEU A 377 -25.99 59.20 11.12
CA LEU A 377 -26.94 58.92 10.02
C LEU A 377 -26.53 59.37 8.58
N SER A 378 -26.60 58.50 7.56
CA SER A 378 -27.78 58.09 6.75
C SER A 378 -28.23 59.18 5.75
N ASP A 379 -28.78 58.89 4.57
CA ASP A 379 -29.32 57.64 4.00
C ASP A 379 -29.18 57.57 2.45
N LEU A 380 -29.69 56.48 1.87
CA LEU A 380 -30.45 56.31 0.60
C LEU A 380 -30.63 57.55 -0.34
N ASP A 381 -30.78 57.44 -1.67
CA ASP A 381 -31.05 56.27 -2.56
C ASP A 381 -30.82 56.62 -4.04
N SER A 382 -30.79 55.61 -4.93
CA SER A 382 -31.24 55.68 -6.36
C SER A 382 -30.52 56.65 -7.35
N ALA A 383 -30.63 56.56 -8.68
CA ALA A 383 -30.80 55.44 -9.63
C ALA A 383 -30.54 55.96 -11.08
N SER A 384 -30.69 55.07 -12.07
CA SER A 384 -30.91 55.32 -13.51
C SER A 384 -29.80 55.94 -14.39
N ASP A 385 -29.37 55.11 -15.34
CA ASP A 385 -28.94 55.40 -16.73
C ASP A 385 -29.97 56.29 -17.50
N PRO A 386 -29.76 56.77 -18.77
CA PRO A 386 -28.84 56.19 -19.77
C PRO A 386 -28.20 57.10 -20.86
N ASP A 387 -27.44 56.43 -21.73
CA ASP A 387 -27.33 56.60 -23.20
C ASP A 387 -26.56 57.77 -23.88
N SER A 388 -26.12 57.40 -25.10
CA SER A 388 -25.85 58.23 -26.30
C SER A 388 -24.50 58.95 -26.48
N ASP A 389 -23.60 58.22 -27.13
CA ASP A 389 -23.08 58.52 -28.48
C ASP A 389 -22.34 59.84 -28.83
N SER A 390 -21.11 59.60 -29.31
CA SER A 390 -20.57 60.10 -30.60
C SER A 390 -19.84 61.46 -30.69
N SER A 391 -18.67 61.37 -31.37
CA SER A 391 -18.08 62.26 -32.40
C SER A 391 -18.13 63.80 -32.29
N SER A 392 -17.11 64.53 -32.77
CA SER A 392 -15.71 64.20 -33.17
C SER A 392 -14.97 65.51 -33.54
N ASP A 393 -13.63 65.43 -33.67
CA ASP A 393 -12.76 66.37 -34.43
C ASP A 393 -12.73 67.84 -33.94
N ASP A 394 -11.77 68.73 -34.23
CA ASP A 394 -10.41 68.67 -34.81
C ASP A 394 -9.67 69.93 -34.27
N SER A 395 -8.35 70.15 -34.23
CA SER A 395 -7.25 69.88 -35.19
C SER A 395 -5.92 70.48 -34.65
N SER A 396 -4.85 70.42 -35.47
CA SER A 396 -3.52 71.08 -35.35
C SER A 396 -2.48 70.39 -34.43
N ASP A 397 -1.18 70.25 -34.80
CA ASP A 397 -0.52 70.65 -36.06
C ASP A 397 0.74 69.84 -36.49
N SER A 398 0.99 69.90 -37.80
CA SER A 398 2.18 69.64 -38.66
C SER A 398 3.49 68.91 -38.21
N SER A 399 3.86 67.89 -39.02
CA SER A 399 5.21 67.67 -39.65
C SER A 399 6.47 67.31 -38.81
N SER A 400 7.56 66.67 -39.32
CA SER A 400 7.77 65.71 -40.43
C SER A 400 9.17 65.04 -40.36
N SER A 401 9.40 63.94 -41.12
CA SER A 401 10.66 63.17 -41.33
C SER A 401 11.18 62.28 -40.16
N GLY A 402 11.86 61.14 -40.38
CA GLY A 402 12.06 60.35 -41.62
C GLY A 402 12.95 59.09 -41.47
N SER A 403 12.64 58.01 -42.22
CA SER A 403 13.35 56.70 -42.32
C SER A 403 13.29 55.77 -41.07
N SER A 404 13.47 54.43 -41.13
CA SER A 404 13.85 53.54 -42.25
C SER A 404 13.13 52.17 -42.23
N SER A 405 12.93 51.61 -43.44
CA SER A 405 12.56 50.24 -43.86
C SER A 405 12.03 49.16 -42.88
N LYS A 406 10.87 48.59 -43.23
CA LYS A 406 10.44 47.22 -42.84
C LYS A 406 10.76 46.23 -43.98
N GLY A 407 11.43 45.12 -43.67
CA GLY A 407 11.53 43.97 -44.59
C GLY A 407 10.31 43.05 -44.45
N LYS A 408 9.63 42.72 -45.56
CA LYS A 408 8.59 41.68 -45.60
C LYS A 408 9.22 40.32 -45.90
N VAL A 409 8.97 39.33 -45.05
CA VAL A 409 9.33 37.92 -45.31
C VAL A 409 8.09 37.16 -45.79
N SER A 410 8.24 36.30 -46.79
CA SER A 410 7.14 35.51 -47.36
C SER A 410 6.73 34.34 -46.44
N PRO A 411 5.42 34.00 -46.30
CA PRO A 411 4.96 32.88 -45.49
C PRO A 411 5.60 31.52 -45.83
N ILE A 412 6.08 31.36 -47.06
CA ILE A 412 6.71 30.13 -47.56
C ILE A 412 8.02 29.81 -46.81
N ALA A 413 8.70 30.82 -46.24
CA ALA A 413 10.01 30.65 -45.60
C ALA A 413 9.99 29.85 -44.28
N ILE A 414 8.84 29.75 -43.60
CA ILE A 414 8.73 29.11 -42.27
C ILE A 414 8.26 27.65 -42.35
N VAL A 415 7.44 27.31 -43.37
CA VAL A 415 6.87 25.96 -43.51
C VAL A 415 7.94 24.91 -43.84
N VAL A 416 8.87 25.24 -44.74
CA VAL A 416 9.92 24.32 -45.20
C VAL A 416 10.84 23.82 -44.06
N PRO A 417 11.45 24.67 -43.20
CA PRO A 417 12.30 24.19 -42.12
C PRO A 417 11.54 23.37 -41.07
N VAL A 418 10.27 23.69 -40.79
CA VAL A 418 9.45 22.90 -39.83
C VAL A 418 9.18 21.50 -40.36
N ILE A 419 8.82 21.36 -41.64
CA ILE A 419 8.66 20.03 -42.28
C ILE A 419 9.99 19.28 -42.30
N LEU A 420 11.11 19.96 -42.57
CA LEU A 420 12.44 19.33 -42.55
C LEU A 420 12.80 18.78 -41.17
N VAL A 421 12.56 19.55 -40.10
CA VAL A 421 12.77 19.10 -38.71
C VAL A 421 11.88 17.91 -38.35
N LEU A 422 10.61 17.90 -38.76
CA LEU A 422 9.70 16.77 -38.53
C LEU A 422 10.12 15.51 -39.30
N LEU A 423 10.63 15.65 -40.53
CA LEU A 423 11.17 14.53 -41.31
C LEU A 423 12.47 13.98 -40.70
N ILE A 424 13.36 14.84 -40.19
CA ILE A 424 14.57 14.44 -39.46
C ILE A 424 14.21 13.72 -38.16
N ALA A 425 13.26 14.25 -37.38
CA ALA A 425 12.78 13.61 -36.15
C ALA A 425 12.13 12.25 -36.43
N GLY A 426 11.25 12.16 -37.43
CA GLY A 426 10.65 10.90 -37.87
C GLY A 426 11.69 9.89 -38.36
N GLY A 427 12.70 10.35 -39.11
CA GLY A 427 13.83 9.53 -39.55
C GLY A 427 14.68 8.99 -38.39
N LEU A 428 14.95 9.83 -37.38
CA LEU A 428 15.67 9.43 -36.17
C LEU A 428 14.86 8.43 -35.33
N ILE A 429 13.55 8.65 -35.14
CA ILE A 429 12.67 7.71 -34.43
C ILE A 429 12.60 6.37 -35.16
N TYR A 430 12.41 6.39 -36.49
CA TYR A 430 12.40 5.17 -37.31
C TYR A 430 13.73 4.43 -37.27
N TRP A 431 14.86 5.15 -37.35
CA TRP A 431 16.20 4.58 -37.21
C TRP A 431 16.41 3.97 -35.81
N PHE A 432 15.97 4.64 -34.75
CA PHE A 432 16.10 4.14 -33.38
C PHE A 432 15.26 2.88 -33.15
N VAL A 433 14.01 2.86 -33.62
CA VAL A 433 13.12 1.67 -33.58
C VAL A 433 13.70 0.52 -34.41
N ARG A 434 14.22 0.80 -35.62
CA ARG A 434 14.83 -0.20 -36.50
C ARG A 434 16.14 -0.76 -35.90
N ARG A 435 16.97 0.10 -35.30
CA ARG A 435 18.21 -0.29 -34.62
C ARG A 435 17.92 -1.12 -33.35
N ARG A 436 16.90 -0.74 -32.57
CA ARG A 436 16.45 -1.52 -31.40
C ARG A 436 15.90 -2.89 -31.80
N ARG A 437 15.11 -2.98 -32.88
CA ARG A 437 14.69 -4.28 -33.46
C ARG A 437 15.87 -5.13 -33.95
N LYS A 438 16.92 -4.52 -34.53
CA LYS A 438 18.12 -5.26 -34.95
C LYS A 438 18.85 -5.86 -33.74
N MET A 439 19.09 -5.06 -32.68
CA MET A 439 19.70 -5.57 -31.44
C MET A 439 18.87 -6.68 -30.79
N MET A 440 17.54 -6.58 -30.78
CA MET A 440 16.67 -7.63 -30.24
C MET A 440 16.85 -8.96 -30.98
N MET A 441 16.84 -8.94 -32.32
CA MET A 441 17.07 -10.16 -33.11
C MET A 441 18.52 -10.67 -33.04
N GLU A 442 19.50 -9.78 -32.87
CA GLU A 442 20.90 -10.17 -32.61
C GLU A 442 21.03 -10.87 -31.25
N GLN A 443 20.36 -10.40 -30.20
CA GLN A 443 20.31 -11.08 -28.89
C GLN A 443 19.52 -12.40 -28.93
N GLU A 444 18.38 -12.46 -29.64
CA GLU A 444 17.64 -13.72 -29.84
C GLU A 444 18.48 -14.74 -30.61
N GLN A 445 19.31 -14.29 -31.55
CA GLN A 445 20.20 -15.15 -32.34
C GLN A 445 21.41 -15.64 -31.53
N GLU A 446 22.01 -14.79 -30.67
CA GLU A 446 23.04 -15.18 -29.69
C GLU A 446 22.49 -16.18 -28.64
N GLN A 447 21.29 -15.94 -28.10
CA GLN A 447 20.63 -16.88 -27.17
C GLN A 447 20.28 -18.21 -27.85
N SER A 448 19.83 -18.18 -29.12
CA SER A 448 19.57 -19.40 -29.90
C SER A 448 20.85 -20.20 -30.16
N GLN A 449 21.97 -19.55 -30.47
CA GLN A 449 23.27 -20.22 -30.61
C GLN A 449 23.78 -20.80 -29.29
N HIS A 450 23.57 -20.11 -28.16
CA HIS A 450 23.92 -20.67 -26.85
C HIS A 450 23.05 -21.86 -26.44
N GLN A 451 21.75 -21.89 -26.80
CA GLN A 451 20.91 -23.07 -26.56
C GLN A 451 21.25 -24.25 -27.48
N GLN A 452 21.56 -24.02 -28.76
CA GLN A 452 21.95 -25.11 -29.67
C GLN A 452 23.34 -25.67 -29.34
N ASN A 453 24.35 -24.81 -29.12
CA ASN A 453 25.71 -25.26 -28.81
C ASN A 453 25.85 -25.92 -27.43
N GLY A 454 24.85 -25.79 -26.55
CA GLY A 454 24.80 -26.45 -25.24
C GLY A 454 24.27 -27.89 -25.27
N TRP A 455 23.77 -28.39 -26.42
CA TRP A 455 23.06 -29.68 -26.51
C TRP A 455 23.52 -30.59 -27.66
N THR A 456 24.67 -30.33 -28.29
CA THR A 456 25.18 -31.15 -29.40
C THR A 456 26.68 -31.48 -29.28
N ARG A 457 27.02 -32.45 -28.42
CA ARG A 457 28.23 -33.27 -28.58
C ARG A 457 28.13 -34.56 -27.76
N GLU A 458 28.24 -35.71 -28.44
CA GLU A 458 28.48 -37.06 -27.90
C GLU A 458 27.44 -37.53 -26.82
N ASP A 459 26.53 -38.49 -27.06
CA ASP A 459 26.56 -39.63 -27.99
C ASP A 459 25.22 -39.96 -28.66
N ASP A 460 25.25 -40.09 -30.00
CA ASP A 460 24.28 -40.87 -30.78
C ASP A 460 24.89 -42.26 -31.05
N ASN A 461 24.49 -43.30 -30.30
CA ASN A 461 24.68 -44.68 -30.78
C ASN A 461 23.82 -45.76 -30.07
N VAL A 462 23.02 -46.45 -30.91
CA VAL A 462 22.47 -47.82 -30.75
C VAL A 462 21.40 -48.08 -29.67
N THR A 463 20.31 -48.69 -30.14
CA THR A 463 19.12 -49.14 -29.39
C THR A 463 19.17 -50.61 -28.95
N SER A 464 18.39 -50.97 -27.93
CA SER A 464 18.05 -52.35 -27.46
C SER A 464 19.20 -53.16 -26.85
N LEU A 465 19.03 -54.03 -25.83
CA LEU A 465 17.91 -54.92 -25.48
C LEU A 465 17.65 -55.04 -23.95
N HIS A 466 16.71 -55.91 -23.54
CA HIS A 466 16.39 -56.25 -22.14
C HIS A 466 17.05 -57.57 -21.67
N GLN A 467 17.47 -57.59 -20.39
CA GLN A 467 17.74 -58.77 -19.52
C GLN A 467 18.96 -59.68 -19.91
N PRO A 468 19.49 -60.51 -18.97
CA PRO A 468 19.96 -60.15 -17.62
C PRO A 468 21.32 -60.81 -17.23
N GLU A 469 21.81 -60.53 -16.01
CA GLU A 469 22.82 -61.30 -15.22
C GLU A 469 24.27 -61.48 -15.72
N ASP A 470 25.24 -60.89 -14.99
CA ASP A 470 26.47 -61.57 -14.51
C ASP A 470 27.00 -60.84 -13.25
N PRO A 471 27.18 -61.50 -12.08
CA PRO A 471 27.74 -60.88 -10.88
C PRO A 471 29.28 -60.67 -10.86
N ASN A 472 30.07 -61.10 -11.88
CA ASN A 472 31.53 -61.27 -11.74
C ASN A 472 32.43 -60.69 -12.87
N ASP A 473 32.05 -59.64 -13.63
CA ASP A 473 33.00 -59.00 -14.57
C ASP A 473 34.07 -58.16 -13.83
N PRO A 474 35.39 -58.45 -13.95
CA PRO A 474 36.43 -57.72 -13.21
C PRO A 474 36.79 -56.32 -13.76
N ARG A 475 36.16 -55.84 -14.84
CA ARG A 475 36.68 -54.71 -15.65
C ARG A 475 36.19 -53.30 -15.29
N PHE A 476 35.54 -53.12 -14.14
CA PHE A 476 35.05 -51.81 -13.67
C PHE A 476 35.76 -51.30 -12.41
N ASN A 477 37.10 -51.27 -12.41
CA ASN A 477 37.88 -50.75 -11.27
C ASN A 477 39.21 -50.09 -11.66
N SER A 478 39.18 -49.04 -12.48
CA SER A 478 40.41 -48.31 -12.89
C SER A 478 40.27 -46.81 -13.17
N TYR A 479 39.34 -46.09 -12.52
CA TYR A 479 39.33 -44.62 -12.50
C TYR A 479 38.77 -44.06 -11.18
N TYR A 480 39.60 -44.05 -10.14
CA TYR A 480 39.67 -43.08 -9.01
C TYR A 480 40.60 -43.64 -7.92
N ASN A 481 41.93 -43.58 -8.12
CA ASN A 481 42.89 -44.01 -7.10
C ASN A 481 44.23 -43.24 -7.12
N THR A 482 44.13 -41.92 -7.07
CA THR A 482 45.14 -40.95 -6.59
C THR A 482 44.32 -39.70 -6.21
N THR A 483 44.48 -39.06 -5.05
CA THR A 483 45.69 -38.86 -4.23
C THR A 483 45.45 -39.10 -2.73
N ASN A 484 46.21 -40.02 -2.13
CA ASN A 484 46.40 -40.06 -0.67
C ASN A 484 47.55 -39.13 -0.26
N VAL A 485 47.27 -38.15 0.59
CA VAL A 485 48.29 -37.43 1.38
C VAL A 485 47.99 -37.73 2.85
N ALA A 486 48.84 -38.56 3.47
CA ALA A 486 48.63 -39.00 4.85
C ALA A 486 49.08 -37.94 5.88
N PRO A 487 48.25 -37.60 6.88
CA PRO A 487 48.72 -36.90 8.06
C PRO A 487 49.46 -37.87 8.97
N THR A 488 50.78 -37.70 9.13
CA THR A 488 51.58 -38.52 10.04
C THR A 488 51.47 -38.01 11.48
N THR A 489 50.64 -38.64 12.32
CA THR A 489 50.91 -38.84 13.77
C THR A 489 49.86 -39.76 14.40
N PRO A 490 50.23 -40.65 15.34
CA PRO A 490 49.27 -41.48 16.06
C PRO A 490 48.78 -40.80 17.34
N TYR A 491 47.46 -40.60 17.45
CA TYR A 491 46.76 -40.45 18.73
C TYR A 491 45.56 -41.39 18.75
N ALA A 492 45.36 -42.10 19.87
CA ALA A 492 44.36 -43.15 19.99
C ALA A 492 42.94 -42.58 20.15
N GLY A 493 42.20 -42.48 19.04
CA GLY A 493 40.77 -42.17 19.04
C GLY A 493 39.91 -43.40 19.36
N ASN A 494 38.81 -43.21 20.10
CA ASN A 494 37.87 -44.26 20.45
C ASN A 494 37.19 -44.85 19.18
N PRO A 495 37.24 -46.18 18.93
CA PRO A 495 36.61 -46.82 17.77
C PRO A 495 35.12 -46.51 17.56
N GLN A 496 34.38 -46.14 18.63
CA GLN A 496 32.97 -45.79 18.53
C GLN A 496 32.70 -44.57 17.63
N SER A 497 33.60 -43.57 17.58
CA SER A 497 33.34 -42.32 16.85
C SER A 497 33.23 -42.52 15.33
N HIS A 498 34.08 -43.39 14.76
CA HIS A 498 34.01 -43.75 13.34
C HIS A 498 32.72 -44.50 13.00
N MET A 499 32.25 -45.37 13.91
CA MET A 499 31.01 -46.12 13.70
C MET A 499 29.79 -45.18 13.69
N PHE A 500 29.71 -44.23 14.63
CA PHE A 500 28.66 -43.20 14.63
C PHE A 500 28.70 -42.30 13.39
N ALA A 501 29.88 -41.87 12.95
CA ALA A 501 30.02 -41.04 11.74
C ALA A 501 29.52 -41.77 10.47
N GLN A 502 29.88 -43.05 10.33
CA GLN A 502 29.43 -43.88 9.20
C GLN A 502 27.93 -44.19 9.28
N GLN A 503 27.39 -44.41 10.49
CA GLN A 503 25.97 -44.70 10.70
C GLN A 503 25.08 -43.46 10.47
N ASN A 504 25.55 -42.27 10.80
CA ASN A 504 24.88 -41.00 10.45
C ASN A 504 24.87 -40.79 8.92
N TYR A 505 26.01 -40.99 8.24
CA TYR A 505 26.07 -40.87 6.77
C TYR A 505 25.08 -41.80 6.05
N TYR A 506 24.92 -43.03 6.54
CA TYR A 506 23.89 -43.94 6.02
C TYR A 506 22.46 -43.54 6.42
N ARG A 507 22.24 -42.83 7.52
CA ARG A 507 20.91 -42.28 7.85
C ARG A 507 20.56 -41.15 6.90
N ASP A 508 21.40 -40.11 6.84
CA ASP A 508 21.18 -38.93 6.00
C ASP A 508 20.96 -39.33 4.51
N ALA A 509 21.71 -40.32 4.01
CA ALA A 509 21.53 -40.85 2.65
C ALA A 509 20.23 -41.64 2.41
N ASN A 510 19.61 -42.23 3.45
CA ASN A 510 18.26 -42.79 3.36
C ASN A 510 17.19 -41.69 3.48
N ASP A 511 17.39 -40.71 4.38
CA ASP A 511 16.47 -39.59 4.60
C ASP A 511 16.27 -38.80 3.28
N PHE A 512 17.35 -38.48 2.54
CA PHE A 512 17.27 -37.85 1.21
C PHE A 512 16.53 -38.70 0.14
N ARG A 513 16.54 -40.04 0.27
CA ARG A 513 15.79 -40.93 -0.63
C ARG A 513 14.30 -40.92 -0.28
N GLU A 514 13.97 -40.89 1.00
CA GLU A 514 12.58 -40.94 1.48
C GLU A 514 11.87 -39.59 1.28
N GLN A 515 12.58 -38.47 1.51
CA GLN A 515 12.18 -37.13 1.06
C GLN A 515 11.84 -37.10 -0.44
N ARG A 516 12.70 -37.70 -1.29
CA ARG A 516 12.46 -37.76 -2.74
C ARG A 516 11.25 -38.62 -3.09
N ASN A 517 11.16 -39.82 -2.53
CA ASN A 517 10.04 -40.75 -2.78
C ASN A 517 8.69 -40.11 -2.39
N MET A 518 8.63 -39.42 -1.26
CA MET A 518 7.41 -38.72 -0.81
C MET A 518 7.09 -37.51 -1.70
N LEU A 519 8.11 -36.75 -2.13
CA LEU A 519 7.92 -35.64 -3.06
C LEU A 519 7.46 -36.10 -4.45
N GLU A 520 7.96 -37.24 -4.94
CA GLU A 520 7.49 -37.88 -6.17
C GLU A 520 6.04 -38.38 -6.03
N HIS A 521 5.68 -38.98 -4.88
CA HIS A 521 4.30 -39.38 -4.58
C HIS A 521 3.33 -38.19 -4.59
N VAL A 522 3.66 -37.10 -3.87
CA VAL A 522 2.86 -35.87 -3.84
C VAL A 522 2.79 -35.21 -5.23
N SER A 523 3.91 -35.11 -5.94
CA SER A 523 3.95 -34.60 -7.31
C SER A 523 3.04 -35.40 -8.26
N GLY A 524 3.08 -36.74 -8.16
CA GLY A 524 2.19 -37.63 -8.90
C GLY A 524 0.70 -37.43 -8.57
N ALA A 525 0.36 -37.32 -7.28
CA ALA A 525 -1.01 -37.12 -6.82
C ALA A 525 -1.61 -35.76 -7.21
N PHE A 526 -0.79 -34.72 -7.30
CA PHE A 526 -1.20 -33.37 -7.69
C PHE A 526 -1.11 -33.10 -9.21
N SER A 527 -0.45 -33.97 -9.97
CA SER A 527 -0.29 -33.82 -11.41
C SER A 527 -1.62 -33.94 -12.15
N VAL A 528 -1.87 -33.01 -13.09
CA VAL A 528 -3.08 -33.01 -13.93
C VAL A 528 -2.66 -32.93 -15.39
N SER A 529 -2.75 -34.07 -16.09
CA SER A 529 -2.46 -34.17 -17.52
C SER A 529 -3.44 -33.35 -18.36
N ASP A 530 -3.02 -32.87 -19.53
CA ASP A 530 -3.88 -32.09 -20.43
C ASP A 530 -5.18 -32.83 -20.78
N GLY A 531 -5.12 -34.14 -21.09
CA GLY A 531 -6.31 -34.97 -21.32
C GLY A 531 -7.22 -35.22 -20.10
N LYS A 532 -6.84 -34.76 -18.90
CA LYS A 532 -7.71 -34.63 -17.71
C LYS A 532 -8.24 -33.20 -17.57
N LEU A 533 -7.46 -32.18 -17.93
CA LEU A 533 -7.93 -30.79 -18.05
C LEU A 533 -9.00 -30.65 -19.14
N ASP A 534 -8.84 -31.27 -20.32
CA ASP A 534 -9.85 -31.29 -21.38
C ASP A 534 -11.17 -31.90 -20.90
N LYS A 535 -11.12 -32.99 -20.13
CA LYS A 535 -12.31 -33.61 -19.51
C LYS A 535 -12.98 -32.67 -18.50
N ILE A 536 -12.20 -31.89 -17.76
CA ILE A 536 -12.70 -30.85 -16.86
C ILE A 536 -13.36 -29.70 -17.65
N VAL A 537 -12.73 -29.22 -18.73
CA VAL A 537 -13.28 -28.20 -19.64
C VAL A 537 -14.62 -28.67 -20.23
N CYS A 538 -14.67 -29.88 -20.79
CA CYS A 538 -15.88 -30.45 -21.37
C CYS A 538 -17.00 -30.62 -20.34
N GLN A 539 -16.70 -31.19 -19.16
CA GLN A 539 -17.69 -31.41 -18.11
C GLN A 539 -18.18 -30.09 -17.50
N MET A 540 -17.33 -29.07 -17.39
CA MET A 540 -17.71 -27.73 -16.91
C MET A 540 -18.61 -26.99 -17.92
N ARG A 541 -18.30 -27.05 -19.23
CA ARG A 541 -19.20 -26.51 -20.27
C ARG A 541 -20.56 -27.21 -20.27
N LYS A 542 -20.58 -28.52 -20.01
CA LYS A 542 -21.83 -29.29 -19.83
C LYS A 542 -22.60 -28.83 -18.60
N GLU A 543 -21.97 -28.76 -17.43
CA GLU A 543 -22.62 -28.31 -16.18
C GLU A 543 -23.12 -26.86 -16.27
N LEU A 544 -22.40 -25.97 -16.95
CA LEU A 544 -22.87 -24.60 -17.26
C LEU A 544 -24.17 -24.64 -18.07
N ALA A 545 -24.19 -25.36 -19.20
CA ALA A 545 -25.35 -25.44 -20.09
C ALA A 545 -26.58 -26.09 -19.43
N GLU A 546 -26.40 -27.18 -18.67
CA GLU A 546 -27.47 -27.83 -17.90
C GLU A 546 -28.02 -26.91 -16.79
N SER A 547 -27.16 -26.07 -16.21
CA SER A 547 -27.52 -25.19 -15.10
C SER A 547 -28.30 -23.93 -15.48
N VAL A 548 -28.35 -23.54 -16.77
CA VAL A 548 -29.27 -22.48 -17.22
C VAL A 548 -30.75 -22.92 -17.12
N GLN A 549 -31.02 -24.22 -17.03
CA GLN A 549 -32.37 -24.77 -16.95
C GLN A 549 -32.74 -25.31 -15.56
N ASN A 550 -31.95 -26.24 -15.01
CA ASN A 550 -32.15 -26.82 -13.66
C ASN A 550 -30.93 -27.68 -13.24
N GLY A 551 -29.78 -27.05 -12.97
CA GLY A 551 -28.51 -27.76 -12.73
C GLY A 551 -27.97 -27.70 -11.29
N ASP A 552 -26.67 -27.48 -11.15
CA ASP A 552 -25.97 -27.41 -9.84
C ASP A 552 -25.09 -26.16 -9.70
N LEU A 553 -24.84 -25.45 -10.78
CA LEU A 553 -24.35 -24.07 -10.74
C LEU A 553 -25.58 -23.15 -10.60
N HIS A 554 -25.49 -22.08 -9.82
CA HIS A 554 -26.69 -21.25 -9.55
C HIS A 554 -27.16 -20.45 -10.78
N MET A 555 -26.24 -20.14 -11.71
CA MET A 555 -26.52 -19.44 -12.98
C MET A 555 -27.46 -18.23 -12.84
N ALA A 556 -27.29 -17.47 -11.74
CA ALA A 556 -28.18 -16.38 -11.37
C ALA A 556 -28.03 -15.21 -12.36
N THR A 557 -29.13 -14.90 -13.04
CA THR A 557 -29.19 -13.87 -14.09
C THR A 557 -29.43 -12.50 -13.48
N SER A 558 -28.59 -11.51 -13.79
CA SER A 558 -28.63 -10.21 -13.10
C SER A 558 -29.44 -9.11 -13.80
N PHE A 559 -30.22 -9.47 -14.84
CA PHE A 559 -31.01 -8.53 -15.68
C PHE A 559 -30.21 -7.36 -16.29
N ILE A 560 -28.88 -7.47 -16.40
CA ILE A 560 -28.01 -6.44 -16.96
C ILE A 560 -27.65 -6.78 -18.41
N HIS A 561 -28.03 -5.89 -19.33
CA HIS A 561 -27.78 -6.03 -20.77
C HIS A 561 -26.55 -5.26 -21.24
N SER A 562 -25.81 -5.82 -22.20
CA SER A 562 -24.52 -5.32 -22.68
C SER A 562 -24.54 -4.04 -23.54
N ARG A 563 -25.65 -3.26 -23.54
CA ARG A 563 -25.90 -2.18 -24.51
C ARG A 563 -26.41 -0.86 -23.88
N THR A 564 -25.85 -0.45 -22.75
CA THR A 564 -26.14 0.89 -22.17
C THR A 564 -24.87 1.69 -21.89
N THR A 565 -24.99 3.02 -21.97
CA THR A 565 -23.96 3.99 -21.58
C THR A 565 -24.49 4.74 -20.35
N PRO A 566 -23.69 4.90 -19.28
CA PRO A 566 -24.09 5.66 -18.10
C PRO A 566 -23.89 7.16 -18.33
N GLN A 567 -24.68 8.00 -17.66
CA GLN A 567 -24.58 9.46 -17.70
C GLN A 567 -24.91 10.06 -16.32
N GLY A 568 -24.21 11.14 -15.94
CA GLY A 568 -24.48 11.90 -14.72
C GLY A 568 -23.78 11.38 -13.46
N ALA A 569 -24.15 11.92 -12.30
CA ALA A 569 -23.54 11.58 -11.02
C ALA A 569 -24.17 10.34 -10.36
N ALA A 570 -23.34 9.48 -9.77
CA ALA A 570 -23.77 8.29 -9.05
C ALA A 570 -22.87 7.93 -7.87
N LEU A 571 -23.35 6.99 -7.05
CA LEU A 571 -22.60 6.33 -5.99
C LEU A 571 -22.50 4.83 -6.25
N GLY A 572 -21.38 4.24 -5.81
CA GLY A 572 -21.16 2.80 -5.83
C GLY A 572 -20.76 2.32 -4.45
N MET A 573 -21.37 1.24 -3.98
CA MET A 573 -20.98 0.54 -2.77
C MET A 573 -20.46 -0.86 -3.12
N ALA A 574 -19.40 -1.30 -2.44
CA ALA A 574 -18.93 -2.68 -2.51
C ALA A 574 -18.82 -3.28 -1.09
N ILE A 575 -19.48 -4.41 -0.87
CA ILE A 575 -19.51 -5.14 0.40
C ILE A 575 -18.81 -6.49 0.20
N ASP A 576 -17.72 -6.72 0.93
CA ASP A 576 -17.01 -8.00 0.85
C ASP A 576 -17.81 -9.18 1.44
N ALA A 577 -17.46 -10.41 1.05
CA ALA A 577 -18.18 -11.62 1.47
C ALA A 577 -18.20 -11.87 2.99
N SER A 578 -17.30 -11.25 3.76
CA SER A 578 -17.22 -11.33 5.22
C SER A 578 -17.92 -10.17 5.93
N GLY A 579 -18.41 -9.18 5.18
CA GLY A 579 -18.91 -7.90 5.67
C GLY A 579 -17.84 -7.05 6.35
N LYS A 580 -16.55 -7.41 6.28
CA LYS A 580 -15.46 -6.71 7.01
C LYS A 580 -15.12 -5.37 6.37
N ARG A 581 -15.11 -5.29 5.05
CA ARG A 581 -14.86 -4.06 4.29
C ARG A 581 -16.12 -3.65 3.54
N ILE A 582 -16.56 -2.42 3.77
CA ILE A 582 -17.53 -1.71 2.95
C ILE A 582 -16.78 -0.57 2.27
N ARG A 583 -16.80 -0.53 0.94
CA ARG A 583 -16.31 0.62 0.16
C ARG A 583 -17.51 1.44 -0.29
N ILE A 584 -17.37 2.76 -0.25
CA ILE A 584 -18.29 3.67 -0.93
C ILE A 584 -17.46 4.61 -1.79
N SER A 585 -17.93 4.82 -3.01
CA SER A 585 -17.29 5.67 -4.01
C SER A 585 -18.33 6.60 -4.64
N SER A 586 -17.88 7.71 -5.20
CA SER A 586 -18.67 8.61 -6.07
C SER A 586 -18.08 8.66 -7.47
N MET A 587 -18.91 8.94 -8.48
CA MET A 587 -18.51 9.07 -9.88
C MET A 587 -19.33 10.14 -10.57
N GLN A 588 -18.72 10.77 -11.57
CA GLN A 588 -19.40 11.45 -12.66
C GLN A 588 -19.19 10.62 -13.94
N PHE A 589 -20.29 10.33 -14.65
CA PHE A 589 -20.27 9.64 -15.93
C PHE A 589 -20.46 10.61 -17.10
N ASP A 590 -19.53 10.53 -18.04
CA ASP A 590 -19.56 11.22 -19.33
C ASP A 590 -19.59 10.14 -20.44
N ASP A 591 -20.04 10.48 -21.67
CA ASP A 591 -20.46 9.50 -22.70
C ASP A 591 -19.45 8.39 -23.09
N ALA A 592 -18.17 8.55 -22.76
CA ALA A 592 -17.14 7.52 -22.93
C ALA A 592 -16.15 7.41 -21.76
N SER A 593 -16.36 8.10 -20.64
CA SER A 593 -15.37 8.24 -19.56
C SER A 593 -15.98 8.42 -18.18
N ILE A 594 -15.19 8.15 -17.16
CA ILE A 594 -15.56 8.38 -15.76
C ILE A 594 -14.62 9.41 -15.16
N SER A 595 -15.19 10.40 -14.49
CA SER A 595 -14.52 11.58 -13.95
C SER A 595 -14.96 11.82 -12.50
N GLY A 596 -14.28 12.75 -11.79
CA GLY A 596 -14.68 13.19 -10.44
C GLY A 596 -14.72 12.11 -9.34
N THR A 597 -13.95 11.02 -9.48
CA THR A 597 -14.07 9.88 -8.57
C THR A 597 -13.45 10.12 -7.19
N SER A 598 -14.24 9.87 -6.15
CA SER A 598 -13.78 9.79 -4.75
C SER A 598 -14.13 8.43 -4.17
N THR A 599 -13.44 8.01 -3.11
CA THR A 599 -13.60 6.66 -2.52
C THR A 599 -13.17 6.63 -1.05
N GLN A 600 -13.98 6.00 -0.21
CA GLN A 600 -13.72 5.71 1.19
C GLN A 600 -13.93 4.22 1.48
N VAL A 601 -13.13 3.66 2.39
CA VAL A 601 -13.27 2.29 2.87
C VAL A 601 -13.56 2.34 4.38
N PHE A 602 -14.56 1.59 4.80
CA PHE A 602 -15.00 1.43 6.17
C PHE A 602 -14.77 -0.02 6.62
N ILE A 603 -14.30 -0.20 7.85
CA ILE A 603 -14.03 -1.52 8.43
C ILE A 603 -15.09 -1.82 9.49
N ALA A 604 -15.88 -2.88 9.30
CA ALA A 604 -16.93 -3.27 10.23
C ALA A 604 -16.38 -4.12 11.39
N PRO A 605 -16.61 -3.73 12.66
CA PRO A 605 -16.23 -4.52 13.83
C PRO A 605 -16.80 -5.95 13.82
N SER A 606 -16.16 -6.86 14.57
CA SER A 606 -16.64 -8.25 14.72
C SER A 606 -18.07 -8.33 15.28
N HIS A 607 -18.39 -7.54 16.31
CA HIS A 607 -19.73 -7.51 16.91
C HIS A 607 -20.81 -6.95 15.97
N VAL A 608 -20.46 -6.01 15.08
CA VAL A 608 -21.35 -5.48 14.04
C VAL A 608 -21.73 -6.58 13.05
N ARG A 609 -20.75 -7.38 12.61
CA ARG A 609 -20.95 -8.47 11.64
C ARG A 609 -21.65 -9.69 12.24
N ALA A 610 -21.69 -9.82 13.56
CA ALA A 610 -22.42 -10.86 14.28
C ALA A 610 -23.93 -10.59 14.40
N SER A 611 -24.42 -9.42 13.99
CA SER A 611 -25.85 -9.07 14.04
C SER A 611 -26.30 -8.42 12.73
N THR A 612 -27.28 -9.04 12.08
CA THR A 612 -27.85 -8.52 10.82
C THR A 612 -28.34 -7.08 10.95
N SER A 613 -28.96 -6.68 12.08
CA SER A 613 -29.37 -5.28 12.27
C SER A 613 -28.15 -4.36 12.37
N ALA A 614 -27.23 -4.67 13.29
CA ALA A 614 -26.06 -3.83 13.53
C ALA A 614 -25.21 -3.65 12.25
N PHE A 615 -25.11 -4.69 11.41
CA PHE A 615 -24.49 -4.58 10.10
C PHE A 615 -25.17 -3.55 9.19
N PHE A 616 -26.50 -3.58 9.05
CA PHE A 616 -27.20 -2.58 8.23
C PHE A 616 -27.23 -1.19 8.89
N ASP A 617 -27.25 -1.10 10.21
CA ASP A 617 -27.08 0.17 10.94
C ASP A 617 -25.67 0.77 10.69
N PHE A 618 -24.64 -0.07 10.59
CA PHE A 618 -23.29 0.33 10.18
C PHE A 618 -23.22 0.72 8.68
N VAL A 619 -23.95 0.03 7.78
CA VAL A 619 -24.10 0.46 6.38
C VAL A 619 -24.70 1.88 6.29
N ALA A 620 -25.72 2.20 7.10
CA ALA A 620 -26.29 3.55 7.16
C ALA A 620 -25.28 4.61 7.62
N TYR A 621 -24.49 4.29 8.65
CA TYR A 621 -23.37 5.11 9.10
C TYR A 621 -22.39 5.37 7.94
N CYS A 622 -21.90 4.32 7.26
CA CYS A 622 -20.95 4.45 6.16
C CYS A 622 -21.47 5.40 5.05
N ILE A 623 -22.72 5.23 4.63
CA ILE A 623 -23.35 6.10 3.62
C ILE A 623 -23.38 7.56 4.08
N ARG A 624 -23.82 7.81 5.31
CA ARG A 624 -23.94 9.17 5.86
C ARG A 624 -22.59 9.86 5.96
N GLU A 625 -21.59 9.19 6.54
CA GLU A 625 -20.24 9.75 6.69
C GLU A 625 -19.58 10.01 5.32
N PHE A 626 -19.78 9.11 4.34
CA PHE A 626 -19.28 9.34 2.98
C PHE A 626 -19.94 10.57 2.35
N VAL A 627 -21.28 10.62 2.30
CA VAL A 627 -22.04 11.74 1.72
C VAL A 627 -21.67 13.07 2.39
N HIS A 628 -21.51 13.10 3.71
CA HIS A 628 -21.07 14.28 4.45
C HIS A 628 -19.63 14.68 4.09
N SER A 629 -18.69 13.71 4.08
CA SER A 629 -17.27 13.99 3.76
C SER A 629 -17.05 14.53 2.35
N GLN A 630 -17.94 14.18 1.41
CA GLN A 630 -17.88 14.63 0.01
C GLN A 630 -18.78 15.85 -0.28
N GLY A 631 -19.45 16.43 0.72
CA GLY A 631 -20.33 17.59 0.54
C GLY A 631 -21.63 17.32 -0.25
N LEU A 632 -22.01 16.05 -0.43
CA LEU A 632 -23.10 15.64 -1.33
C LEU A 632 -24.52 15.86 -0.74
N ILE A 633 -24.62 16.44 0.47
CA ILE A 633 -25.86 16.66 1.22
C ILE A 633 -26.80 17.65 0.51
N GLU A 634 -26.27 18.64 -0.22
CA GLU A 634 -27.06 19.71 -0.84
C GLU A 634 -27.77 19.30 -2.15
N THR A 635 -27.72 18.02 -2.52
CA THR A 635 -28.35 17.51 -3.73
C THR A 635 -29.88 17.47 -3.60
N GLN A 636 -30.60 18.27 -4.39
CA GLN A 636 -32.07 18.35 -4.38
C GLN A 636 -32.81 17.03 -4.78
N ARG A 637 -32.07 15.96 -5.11
CA ARG A 637 -32.61 14.65 -5.52
C ARG A 637 -31.69 13.55 -4.98
N PRO A 638 -32.23 12.45 -4.39
CA PRO A 638 -31.41 11.35 -3.90
C PRO A 638 -30.52 10.73 -4.99
N LEU A 639 -29.21 10.61 -4.70
CA LEU A 639 -28.23 10.07 -5.64
C LEU A 639 -28.48 8.58 -5.92
N PRO A 640 -28.39 8.12 -7.18
CA PRO A 640 -28.49 6.70 -7.50
C PRO A 640 -27.30 5.94 -6.93
N MET A 641 -27.55 4.81 -6.26
CA MET A 641 -26.52 3.95 -5.66
C MET A 641 -26.67 2.50 -6.13
N GLY A 642 -25.61 1.96 -6.74
CA GLY A 642 -25.46 0.52 -6.97
C GLY A 642 -24.71 -0.16 -5.82
N VAL A 643 -25.05 -1.41 -5.51
CA VAL A 643 -24.40 -2.18 -4.44
C VAL A 643 -23.88 -3.53 -4.94
N SER A 644 -22.56 -3.63 -5.04
CA SER A 644 -21.80 -4.86 -5.31
C SER A 644 -21.67 -5.67 -4.01
N ILE A 645 -22.09 -6.95 -3.98
CA ILE A 645 -22.00 -7.81 -2.79
C ILE A 645 -21.29 -9.14 -3.09
N GLY A 646 -20.36 -9.54 -2.22
CA GLY A 646 -19.56 -10.76 -2.35
C GLY A 646 -20.25 -12.07 -1.92
N LEU A 647 -21.56 -12.08 -1.74
CA LEU A 647 -22.33 -13.24 -1.27
C LEU A 647 -23.04 -13.97 -2.43
N PRO A 648 -23.34 -15.28 -2.29
CA PRO A 648 -24.19 -16.00 -3.25
C PRO A 648 -25.62 -15.46 -3.14
N ILE A 649 -26.17 -15.00 -4.26
CA ILE A 649 -27.49 -14.36 -4.31
C ILE A 649 -28.41 -15.08 -5.29
N SER A 650 -29.65 -15.29 -4.88
CA SER A 650 -30.78 -15.67 -5.73
C SER A 650 -31.62 -14.44 -6.02
N GLU A 651 -31.75 -14.10 -7.30
CA GLU A 651 -32.71 -13.13 -7.80
C GLU A 651 -34.02 -13.87 -8.12
N HIS A 652 -35.16 -13.36 -7.63
CA HIS A 652 -36.47 -14.02 -7.81
C HIS A 652 -37.16 -13.47 -9.07
N ASN A 653 -37.87 -14.34 -9.80
CA ASN A 653 -38.68 -13.95 -10.96
C ASN A 653 -39.73 -12.89 -10.58
N GLY A 654 -39.48 -11.64 -10.94
CA GLY A 654 -40.37 -10.51 -10.70
C GLY A 654 -39.85 -9.23 -11.35
N SER A 655 -40.75 -8.36 -11.79
CA SER A 655 -40.43 -7.19 -12.63
C SER A 655 -39.68 -6.04 -11.92
N SER A 656 -39.23 -6.26 -10.68
CA SER A 656 -38.63 -5.29 -9.76
C SER A 656 -37.16 -5.61 -9.47
N ALA A 657 -36.25 -4.75 -9.93
CA ALA A 657 -34.78 -4.91 -9.84
C ALA A 657 -34.18 -4.75 -8.42
N ILE A 658 -34.96 -5.05 -7.37
CA ILE A 658 -34.63 -4.88 -5.95
C ILE A 658 -35.14 -6.13 -5.18
N HIS A 659 -34.81 -7.33 -5.69
CA HIS A 659 -35.07 -8.62 -5.03
C HIS A 659 -33.81 -9.48 -5.03
N CYS A 660 -33.02 -9.32 -3.97
CA CYS A 660 -31.75 -10.02 -3.79
C CYS A 660 -31.77 -10.73 -2.43
N ARG A 661 -32.02 -12.04 -2.47
CA ARG A 661 -31.95 -12.92 -1.29
C ARG A 661 -30.62 -13.66 -1.29
N VAL A 662 -29.91 -13.70 -0.17
CA VAL A 662 -28.72 -14.56 -0.02
C VAL A 662 -29.21 -16.01 0.02
N SER A 663 -28.77 -16.80 -0.96
CA SER A 663 -29.40 -18.09 -1.31
C SER A 663 -28.95 -19.25 -0.43
N GLU A 664 -27.76 -19.18 0.14
CA GLU A 664 -27.13 -20.27 0.90
C GLU A 664 -26.43 -19.77 2.16
N ALA A 665 -26.10 -20.69 3.06
CA ALA A 665 -25.33 -20.39 4.26
C ALA A 665 -23.95 -19.78 3.92
N PRO A 666 -23.42 -18.88 4.78
CA PRO A 666 -22.13 -18.22 4.53
C PRO A 666 -20.98 -19.23 4.37
N LYS A 667 -20.00 -18.87 3.54
CA LYS A 667 -18.66 -19.47 3.53
C LYS A 667 -18.01 -19.33 4.92
N GLU A 668 -16.86 -19.96 5.12
CA GLU A 668 -16.04 -19.73 6.32
C GLU A 668 -15.80 -18.22 6.53
N ASP A 669 -16.22 -17.75 7.71
CA ASP A 669 -16.28 -16.34 8.16
C ASP A 669 -16.88 -15.33 7.19
N SER A 670 -17.75 -15.79 6.28
CA SER A 670 -18.64 -14.91 5.55
C SER A 670 -19.70 -14.29 6.48
N LEU A 671 -20.23 -13.13 6.09
CA LEU A 671 -21.31 -12.47 6.82
C LEU A 671 -22.59 -13.30 6.73
N ASP A 672 -23.18 -13.68 7.87
CA ASP A 672 -24.43 -14.45 7.84
C ASP A 672 -25.62 -13.53 7.55
N LEU A 673 -26.08 -13.61 6.31
CA LEU A 673 -27.32 -13.02 5.82
C LEU A 673 -28.24 -14.10 5.19
N CYS A 674 -28.01 -15.39 5.48
CA CYS A 674 -28.70 -16.51 4.82
C CYS A 674 -30.23 -16.32 4.86
N GLY A 675 -30.89 -16.47 3.70
CA GLY A 675 -32.34 -16.29 3.55
C GLY A 675 -32.86 -14.84 3.68
N SER A 676 -32.04 -13.88 4.10
CA SER A 676 -32.43 -12.47 4.16
C SER A 676 -32.55 -11.85 2.77
N ASP A 677 -33.61 -11.07 2.57
CA ASP A 677 -33.72 -10.13 1.46
C ASP A 677 -32.83 -8.90 1.75
N VAL A 678 -31.63 -8.91 1.19
CA VAL A 678 -30.64 -7.83 1.32
C VAL A 678 -31.14 -6.56 0.63
N ALA A 679 -31.89 -6.72 -0.46
CA ALA A 679 -32.43 -5.59 -1.20
C ALA A 679 -33.44 -4.81 -0.39
N ARG A 680 -34.41 -5.51 0.21
CA ARG A 680 -35.32 -4.92 1.18
C ARG A 680 -34.57 -4.30 2.35
N ARG A 681 -33.62 -5.01 2.98
CA ARG A 681 -32.90 -4.50 4.17
C ARG A 681 -32.11 -3.22 3.88
N LEU A 682 -31.50 -3.08 2.71
CA LEU A 682 -30.82 -1.85 2.27
C LEU A 682 -31.81 -0.70 2.05
N CYS A 683 -32.93 -0.94 1.36
CA CYS A 683 -33.97 0.07 1.16
C CYS A 683 -34.62 0.52 2.48
N ASP A 684 -35.06 -0.42 3.33
CA ASP A 684 -35.62 -0.15 4.66
C ASP A 684 -34.63 0.66 5.52
N THR A 685 -33.32 0.41 5.37
CA THR A 685 -32.25 1.11 6.09
C THR A 685 -32.00 2.53 5.57
N VAL A 686 -31.98 2.73 4.24
CA VAL A 686 -31.86 4.07 3.62
C VAL A 686 -33.03 4.97 4.00
N LEU A 687 -34.26 4.43 3.94
CA LEU A 687 -35.48 5.14 4.30
C LEU A 687 -35.53 5.50 5.79
N ARG A 688 -35.25 4.54 6.68
CA ARG A 688 -35.25 4.71 8.15
C ARG A 688 -34.23 5.72 8.66
N ASN A 689 -33.12 5.92 7.94
CA ASN A 689 -32.06 6.86 8.30
C ASN A 689 -32.10 8.17 7.48
N HIS A 690 -33.15 8.40 6.68
CA HIS A 690 -33.34 9.59 5.84
C HIS A 690 -32.12 9.94 4.95
N LEU A 691 -31.44 8.92 4.41
CA LEU A 691 -30.21 9.12 3.65
C LEU A 691 -30.52 9.67 2.24
N PRO A 692 -29.76 10.64 1.70
CA PRO A 692 -30.02 11.25 0.39
C PRO A 692 -29.52 10.40 -0.78
N VAL A 693 -29.78 9.09 -0.71
CA VAL A 693 -29.40 8.10 -1.72
C VAL A 693 -30.59 7.22 -2.08
N ARG A 694 -30.57 6.60 -3.26
CA ARG A 694 -31.59 5.66 -3.72
C ARG A 694 -30.90 4.43 -4.29
N ILE A 695 -31.09 3.28 -3.63
CA ILE A 695 -30.62 1.99 -4.15
C ILE A 695 -31.29 1.73 -5.50
N THR A 696 -30.47 1.46 -6.53
CA THR A 696 -30.90 1.31 -7.93
C THR A 696 -30.54 -0.04 -8.55
N SER A 697 -29.53 -0.72 -8.02
CA SER A 697 -29.17 -2.09 -8.37
C SER A 697 -28.44 -2.76 -7.20
N ILE A 698 -28.53 -4.08 -7.13
CA ILE A 698 -27.72 -4.92 -6.25
C ILE A 698 -27.23 -6.09 -7.09
N THR A 699 -25.92 -6.35 -7.09
CA THR A 699 -25.28 -7.33 -7.96
C THR A 699 -24.26 -8.16 -7.21
N ASN A 700 -24.06 -9.42 -7.62
CA ASN A 700 -22.91 -10.19 -7.15
C ASN A 700 -21.60 -9.53 -7.66
N ASN A 701 -20.55 -9.54 -6.85
CA ASN A 701 -19.32 -8.83 -7.14
C ASN A 701 -18.67 -9.20 -8.50
N VAL A 702 -18.72 -10.46 -8.96
CA VAL A 702 -18.11 -10.82 -10.26
C VAL A 702 -18.96 -10.36 -11.45
N VAL A 703 -20.27 -10.16 -11.26
CA VAL A 703 -21.14 -9.51 -12.24
C VAL A 703 -20.83 -8.02 -12.33
N SER A 704 -20.64 -7.35 -11.19
CA SER A 704 -20.17 -5.94 -11.15
C SER A 704 -18.86 -5.79 -11.93
N SER A 705 -17.89 -6.68 -11.71
CA SER A 705 -16.59 -6.65 -12.39
C SER A 705 -16.69 -6.96 -13.89
N LEU A 706 -17.58 -7.88 -14.30
CA LEU A 706 -17.87 -8.15 -15.71
C LEU A 706 -18.40 -6.91 -16.45
N VAL A 707 -19.35 -6.20 -15.83
CA VAL A 707 -19.98 -5.02 -16.41
C VAL A 707 -19.00 -3.84 -16.48
N ALA A 708 -18.21 -3.62 -15.42
CA ALA A 708 -17.14 -2.62 -15.41
C ALA A 708 -16.04 -2.91 -16.45
N ALA A 709 -15.55 -4.16 -16.54
CA ALA A 709 -14.54 -4.53 -17.52
C ALA A 709 -15.06 -4.55 -18.97
N GLN A 710 -16.37 -4.73 -19.18
CA GLN A 710 -17.00 -4.52 -20.48
C GLN A 710 -17.13 -3.02 -20.84
N PHE A 711 -17.27 -2.13 -19.88
CA PHE A 711 -17.31 -0.70 -20.17
C PHE A 711 -15.98 -0.21 -20.75
N SER A 712 -14.87 -0.54 -20.08
CA SER A 712 -13.51 -0.20 -20.53
C SER A 712 -13.08 -0.97 -21.78
N ASN A 713 -13.50 -2.23 -21.95
CA ASN A 713 -13.23 -3.01 -23.16
C ASN A 713 -14.48 -3.75 -23.66
N LYS A 714 -15.03 -3.32 -24.80
CA LYS A 714 -16.26 -3.89 -25.37
C LYS A 714 -16.14 -5.36 -25.81
N THR A 715 -14.92 -5.93 -25.92
CA THR A 715 -14.73 -7.37 -26.19
C THR A 715 -14.75 -8.25 -24.93
N THR A 716 -14.83 -7.66 -23.73
CA THR A 716 -14.96 -8.45 -22.49
C THR A 716 -16.28 -9.22 -22.47
N ARG A 717 -16.19 -10.53 -22.22
CA ARG A 717 -17.34 -11.46 -22.12
C ARG A 717 -17.35 -12.30 -20.85
N VAL A 718 -16.19 -12.49 -20.22
CA VAL A 718 -16.01 -13.31 -19.01
C VAL A 718 -15.30 -12.46 -17.95
N ALA A 719 -15.72 -12.60 -16.69
CA ALA A 719 -14.98 -12.11 -15.53
C ALA A 719 -14.85 -13.22 -14.49
N ALA A 720 -13.68 -13.38 -13.89
CA ALA A 720 -13.42 -14.42 -12.89
C ALA A 720 -12.55 -13.89 -11.74
N SER A 721 -12.89 -14.36 -10.53
CA SER A 721 -12.24 -13.96 -9.29
C SER A 721 -11.76 -15.21 -8.55
N PHE A 722 -10.47 -15.27 -8.25
CA PHE A 722 -9.75 -16.33 -7.54
C PHE A 722 -9.16 -15.75 -6.23
N ASN A 723 -10.03 -15.14 -5.43
CA ASN A 723 -9.70 -14.55 -4.13
C ASN A 723 -10.07 -15.55 -3.01
N ARG A 724 -10.40 -15.09 -1.79
CA ARG A 724 -10.81 -15.95 -0.65
C ARG A 724 -11.82 -17.02 -1.06
N GLY A 725 -12.76 -16.67 -1.94
CA GLY A 725 -13.56 -17.62 -2.69
C GLY A 725 -13.40 -17.43 -4.20
N VAL A 726 -13.93 -18.40 -4.95
CA VAL A 726 -13.83 -18.48 -6.41
C VAL A 726 -15.21 -18.35 -7.02
N ASN A 727 -15.35 -17.39 -7.93
CA ASN A 727 -16.58 -17.18 -8.69
C ASN A 727 -16.26 -16.59 -10.08
N ALA A 728 -17.19 -16.74 -11.03
CA ALA A 728 -17.12 -16.15 -12.35
C ALA A 728 -18.50 -15.72 -12.86
N ALA A 729 -18.52 -14.72 -13.73
CA ALA A 729 -19.67 -14.34 -14.53
C ALA A 729 -19.30 -14.29 -16.00
N TYR A 730 -20.28 -14.49 -16.88
CA TYR A 730 -20.12 -14.23 -18.30
C TYR A 730 -21.41 -13.65 -18.92
N PHE A 731 -21.27 -13.12 -20.13
CA PHE A 731 -22.40 -12.66 -20.94
C PHE A 731 -22.96 -13.81 -21.78
N GLU A 732 -24.16 -14.26 -21.42
CA GLU A 732 -24.93 -15.27 -22.14
C GLU A 732 -25.98 -14.61 -23.04
N LYS A 733 -26.36 -15.24 -24.16
CA LYS A 733 -27.43 -14.73 -25.03
C LYS A 733 -28.80 -14.99 -24.42
N LEU A 734 -29.72 -14.02 -24.48
CA LEU A 734 -31.06 -14.16 -23.90
C LEU A 734 -31.82 -15.39 -24.46
N ARG A 735 -31.67 -15.71 -25.75
CA ARG A 735 -32.23 -16.93 -26.37
C ARG A 735 -31.82 -18.25 -25.67
N ASN A 736 -30.69 -18.27 -24.98
CA ASN A 736 -30.18 -19.45 -24.27
C ASN A 736 -30.75 -19.57 -22.85
N ILE A 737 -31.54 -18.59 -22.37
CA ILE A 737 -32.13 -18.52 -21.04
C ILE A 737 -33.67 -18.55 -21.16
N PRO A 738 -34.31 -19.73 -21.33
CA PRO A 738 -35.73 -19.81 -21.67
C PRO A 738 -36.66 -19.15 -20.66
N ASN A 739 -36.30 -19.20 -19.37
CA ASN A 739 -37.08 -18.63 -18.28
C ASN A 739 -37.18 -17.09 -18.40
N LEU A 740 -36.10 -16.40 -18.78
CA LEU A 740 -36.14 -14.96 -19.00
C LEU A 740 -36.75 -14.57 -20.35
N ALA A 741 -36.47 -15.34 -21.41
CA ALA A 741 -37.00 -15.05 -22.75
C ALA A 741 -38.54 -14.97 -22.77
N GLN A 742 -39.20 -15.75 -21.90
CA GLN A 742 -40.67 -15.86 -21.76
C GLN A 742 -41.30 -14.88 -20.74
N CYS A 743 -40.53 -14.13 -19.94
CA CYS A 743 -41.05 -13.33 -18.82
C CYS A 743 -41.46 -11.88 -19.16
N GLU A 744 -41.55 -11.51 -20.44
CA GLU A 744 -41.95 -10.15 -20.87
C GLU A 744 -43.05 -10.24 -21.94
N ASP A 745 -44.22 -9.65 -21.67
CA ASP A 745 -45.39 -9.59 -22.57
C ASP A 745 -45.20 -8.59 -23.73
N MET A 746 -44.10 -8.73 -24.48
CA MET A 746 -43.75 -7.92 -25.64
C MET A 746 -43.31 -8.84 -26.78
N ASP A 747 -43.62 -8.43 -28.02
CA ASP A 747 -43.43 -9.24 -29.23
C ASP A 747 -42.00 -9.80 -29.39
N SER A 748 -41.91 -10.91 -30.12
CA SER A 748 -40.69 -11.72 -30.28
C SER A 748 -39.65 -11.08 -31.22
N ASP A 749 -39.18 -9.89 -30.88
CA ASP A 749 -38.08 -9.21 -31.57
C ASP A 749 -36.81 -10.07 -31.52
N GLN A 750 -36.31 -10.47 -32.69
CA GLN A 750 -35.09 -11.29 -32.81
C GLN A 750 -33.89 -10.59 -32.16
N ASP A 751 -33.82 -9.26 -32.28
CA ASP A 751 -32.78 -8.42 -31.66
C ASP A 751 -32.82 -8.42 -30.12
N ARG A 752 -33.97 -8.70 -29.49
CA ARG A 752 -34.08 -8.92 -28.04
C ARG A 752 -33.46 -10.27 -27.67
N LEU A 753 -33.78 -11.31 -28.43
CA LEU A 753 -33.30 -12.68 -28.21
C LEU A 753 -31.78 -12.85 -28.46
N ASP A 754 -31.19 -12.06 -29.35
CA ASP A 754 -29.73 -11.96 -29.56
C ASP A 754 -29.04 -10.87 -28.72
N SER A 755 -29.74 -10.28 -27.74
CA SER A 755 -29.09 -9.48 -26.69
C SER A 755 -28.35 -10.36 -25.69
N TYR A 756 -27.29 -9.81 -25.07
CA TYR A 756 -26.54 -10.48 -24.01
C TYR A 756 -27.01 -10.03 -22.62
N VAL A 757 -27.10 -10.97 -21.68
CA VAL A 757 -27.39 -10.78 -20.25
C VAL A 757 -26.22 -11.31 -19.42
N ALA A 758 -25.83 -10.61 -18.36
CA ALA A 758 -24.80 -11.09 -17.44
C ALA A 758 -25.35 -12.18 -16.51
N VAL A 759 -24.59 -13.27 -16.35
CA VAL A 759 -24.95 -14.45 -15.53
C VAL A 759 -23.86 -14.72 -14.49
N ASN A 760 -24.22 -14.76 -13.21
CA ASN A 760 -23.38 -15.24 -12.13
C ASN A 760 -23.39 -16.78 -12.09
N THR A 761 -22.24 -17.42 -12.30
CA THR A 761 -22.18 -18.89 -12.39
C THR A 761 -22.11 -19.60 -11.03
N GLU A 762 -21.57 -18.96 -9.98
CA GLU A 762 -21.14 -19.66 -8.74
C GLU A 762 -20.21 -20.86 -9.02
N ILE A 763 -19.29 -20.71 -10.00
CA ILE A 763 -18.41 -21.77 -10.54
C ILE A 763 -17.64 -22.57 -9.48
N GLY A 764 -17.41 -22.01 -8.29
CA GLY A 764 -16.84 -22.71 -7.14
C GLY A 764 -17.59 -23.99 -6.76
N ARG A 765 -18.89 -24.11 -7.09
CA ARG A 765 -19.75 -25.30 -6.90
C ARG A 765 -19.44 -26.48 -7.84
N PHE A 766 -18.71 -26.26 -8.93
CA PHE A 766 -18.38 -27.30 -9.92
C PHE A 766 -17.75 -28.54 -9.28
N GLY A 767 -18.08 -29.73 -9.82
CA GLY A 767 -17.60 -31.01 -9.28
C GLY A 767 -18.27 -31.48 -7.99
N THR A 768 -19.43 -30.89 -7.63
CA THR A 768 -20.28 -31.40 -6.53
C THR A 768 -21.00 -32.69 -6.96
N LYS A 769 -21.66 -32.70 -8.12
CA LYS A 769 -22.32 -33.90 -8.70
C LYS A 769 -21.40 -34.75 -9.60
N SER A 770 -20.29 -34.23 -10.11
CA SER A 770 -19.41 -34.94 -11.05
C SER A 770 -18.04 -35.29 -10.44
N ALA A 771 -17.64 -36.57 -10.56
CA ALA A 771 -16.33 -37.06 -10.10
C ALA A 771 -15.16 -36.68 -11.04
N VAL A 772 -15.23 -35.50 -11.68
CA VAL A 772 -14.28 -35.07 -12.70
C VAL A 772 -13.05 -34.38 -12.12
N LEU A 773 -13.14 -33.82 -10.91
CA LEU A 773 -12.03 -33.14 -10.24
C LEU A 773 -10.92 -34.12 -9.79
N PRO A 774 -9.64 -33.72 -9.80
CA PRO A 774 -8.53 -34.52 -9.28
C PRO A 774 -8.37 -34.28 -7.77
N LEU A 775 -9.27 -34.85 -6.96
CA LEU A 775 -9.23 -34.75 -5.50
C LEU A 775 -8.17 -35.69 -4.91
N THR A 776 -7.28 -35.15 -4.09
CA THR A 776 -6.28 -35.89 -3.31
C THR A 776 -6.77 -36.16 -1.88
N MET A 777 -6.01 -36.91 -1.07
CA MET A 777 -6.35 -37.14 0.33
C MET A 777 -6.35 -35.84 1.16
N TRP A 778 -5.45 -34.90 0.87
CA TRP A 778 -5.38 -33.60 1.56
C TRP A 778 -6.55 -32.69 1.19
N ASP A 779 -7.03 -32.69 -0.06
CA ASP A 779 -8.26 -31.97 -0.44
C ASP A 779 -9.49 -32.59 0.24
N ASN A 780 -9.56 -33.92 0.30
CA ASN A 780 -10.64 -34.63 0.98
C ASN A 780 -10.60 -34.42 2.51
N ARG A 781 -9.46 -34.06 3.11
CA ARG A 781 -9.39 -33.59 4.50
C ARG A 781 -10.10 -32.24 4.64
N ILE A 782 -9.69 -31.25 3.84
CA ILE A 782 -10.27 -29.89 3.85
C ILE A 782 -11.77 -29.92 3.51
N ASP A 783 -12.21 -30.77 2.57
CA ASP A 783 -13.64 -30.94 2.25
C ASP A 783 -14.43 -31.39 3.50
N ARG A 784 -13.94 -32.40 4.23
CA ARG A 784 -14.57 -32.95 5.44
C ARG A 784 -14.54 -32.01 6.65
N GLU A 785 -13.46 -31.25 6.81
CA GLU A 785 -13.25 -30.35 7.96
C GLU A 785 -13.94 -28.98 7.76
N SER A 786 -14.24 -28.58 6.52
CA SER A 786 -14.94 -27.32 6.20
C SER A 786 -16.39 -27.25 6.70
N ARG A 787 -16.92 -26.03 6.85
CA ARG A 787 -18.36 -25.79 7.13
C ARG A 787 -19.35 -26.33 6.09
N SER A 788 -18.90 -26.77 4.91
CA SER A 788 -19.79 -27.24 3.83
C SER A 788 -19.26 -28.49 3.11
N PRO A 789 -19.20 -29.67 3.76
CA PRO A 789 -18.60 -30.87 3.18
C PRO A 789 -19.33 -31.37 1.94
N GLY A 790 -18.57 -31.87 0.97
CA GLY A 790 -19.07 -32.40 -0.31
C GLY A 790 -19.42 -31.32 -1.35
N THR A 791 -19.51 -30.05 -0.94
CA THR A 791 -19.89 -28.93 -1.81
C THR A 791 -18.74 -27.93 -2.00
N ARG A 792 -18.88 -27.06 -3.01
CA ARG A 792 -17.89 -26.02 -3.38
C ARG A 792 -16.48 -26.60 -3.63
N ARG A 793 -16.42 -27.81 -4.19
CA ARG A 793 -15.17 -28.58 -4.37
C ARG A 793 -14.18 -27.93 -5.32
N PHE A 794 -14.65 -27.29 -6.40
CA PHE A 794 -13.75 -26.52 -7.27
C PHE A 794 -13.15 -25.31 -6.53
N GLU A 795 -13.93 -24.59 -5.71
CA GLU A 795 -13.42 -23.49 -4.87
C GLU A 795 -12.32 -23.98 -3.90
N LYS A 796 -12.53 -25.13 -3.25
CA LYS A 796 -11.56 -25.74 -2.34
C LYS A 796 -10.22 -26.12 -2.99
N LEU A 797 -10.18 -26.35 -4.31
CA LEU A 797 -8.96 -26.70 -5.04
C LEU A 797 -8.14 -25.49 -5.53
N VAL A 798 -8.74 -24.30 -5.64
CA VAL A 798 -8.12 -23.15 -6.35
C VAL A 798 -8.30 -21.77 -5.67
N ALA A 799 -9.06 -21.66 -4.57
CA ALA A 799 -9.26 -20.37 -3.89
C ALA A 799 -8.15 -20.04 -2.88
N ASP A 800 -7.91 -18.74 -2.71
CA ASP A 800 -6.91 -18.16 -1.80
C ASP A 800 -7.10 -18.57 -0.32
N GLN A 801 -8.31 -18.99 0.08
CA GLN A 801 -8.54 -19.50 1.44
C GLN A 801 -7.90 -20.88 1.70
N TYR A 802 -7.77 -21.74 0.68
CA TYR A 802 -7.46 -23.16 0.89
C TYR A 802 -6.06 -23.56 0.42
N LEU A 803 -5.45 -22.84 -0.52
CA LEU A 803 -4.16 -23.23 -1.10
C LEU A 803 -3.02 -23.27 -0.06
N GLY A 804 -2.97 -22.28 0.83
CA GLY A 804 -2.08 -22.29 1.99
C GLY A 804 -2.36 -23.46 2.94
N GLU A 805 -3.62 -23.81 3.21
CA GLU A 805 -3.97 -24.95 4.05
C GLU A 805 -3.64 -26.30 3.38
N ILE A 806 -3.74 -26.41 2.06
CA ILE A 806 -3.27 -27.59 1.30
C ILE A 806 -1.74 -27.71 1.45
N ALA A 807 -1.00 -26.62 1.25
CA ALA A 807 0.45 -26.59 1.43
C ALA A 807 0.86 -26.90 2.88
N ARG A 808 0.13 -26.37 3.87
CA ARG A 808 0.32 -26.65 5.30
C ARG A 808 0.15 -28.13 5.62
N ASN A 809 -0.92 -28.74 5.10
CA ASN A 809 -1.18 -30.16 5.30
C ASN A 809 -0.08 -31.04 4.70
N LEU A 810 0.48 -30.67 3.54
CA LEU A 810 1.64 -31.34 2.96
C LEU A 810 2.91 -31.15 3.82
N ILE A 811 3.17 -29.94 4.30
CA ILE A 811 4.31 -29.65 5.18
C ILE A 811 4.21 -30.47 6.47
N THR A 812 3.04 -30.53 7.13
CA THR A 812 2.86 -31.37 8.32
C THR A 812 2.94 -32.86 8.02
N ASP A 813 2.48 -33.33 6.86
CA ASP A 813 2.61 -34.74 6.47
C ASP A 813 4.09 -35.14 6.31
N PHE A 814 4.93 -34.26 5.75
CA PHE A 814 6.39 -34.46 5.75
C PHE A 814 7.00 -34.42 7.17
N MET A 815 6.53 -33.54 8.06
CA MET A 815 7.00 -33.49 9.45
C MET A 815 6.60 -34.75 10.24
N ASP A 816 5.37 -35.26 10.07
CA ASP A 816 4.88 -36.48 10.70
C ASP A 816 5.68 -37.72 10.25
N HIS A 817 6.20 -37.70 9.02
CA HIS A 817 7.15 -38.69 8.48
C HIS A 817 8.63 -38.40 8.81
N GLN A 818 8.94 -37.36 9.61
CA GLN A 818 10.30 -36.93 9.97
C GLN A 818 11.19 -36.48 8.78
N LEU A 819 10.57 -36.10 7.66
CA LEU A 819 11.22 -35.68 6.42
C LEU A 819 11.49 -34.16 6.34
N LEU A 820 11.04 -33.39 7.33
CA LEU A 820 11.28 -31.95 7.50
C LEU A 820 11.65 -31.65 8.97
N PHE A 821 12.51 -30.64 9.15
CA PHE A 821 12.96 -30.08 10.42
C PHE A 821 13.62 -31.13 11.33
N THR A 822 14.85 -31.53 10.98
CA THR A 822 15.65 -32.58 11.64
C THR A 822 16.16 -32.22 13.06
N VAL A 823 15.60 -31.20 13.70
CA VAL A 823 15.93 -30.68 15.03
C VAL A 823 14.63 -30.35 15.76
N ASP A 824 14.53 -30.68 17.06
CA ASP A 824 13.37 -30.35 17.89
C ASP A 824 13.04 -28.85 17.83
N CYS A 825 11.93 -28.51 17.16
CA CYS A 825 11.46 -27.13 16.96
C CYS A 825 10.01 -26.95 17.43
N ASP A 826 9.60 -25.72 17.76
CA ASP A 826 8.20 -25.42 18.11
C ASP A 826 7.30 -25.44 16.87
N ALA A 827 6.85 -26.65 16.52
CA ALA A 827 5.93 -26.91 15.42
C ALA A 827 4.50 -26.35 15.63
N SER A 828 4.16 -25.85 16.83
CA SER A 828 2.76 -25.54 17.18
C SER A 828 2.05 -24.61 16.19
N LYS A 829 2.75 -23.57 15.70
CA LYS A 829 2.21 -22.63 14.70
C LYS A 829 1.94 -23.28 13.34
N ILE A 830 2.89 -24.06 12.80
CA ILE A 830 2.74 -24.70 11.47
C ILE A 830 1.78 -25.90 11.51
N SER A 831 1.64 -26.55 12.67
CA SER A 831 0.64 -27.59 12.93
C SER A 831 -0.79 -27.07 13.07
N THR A 832 -0.98 -25.76 13.32
CA THR A 832 -2.33 -25.19 13.50
C THR A 832 -2.98 -24.85 12.16
N SER A 833 -4.18 -25.40 11.92
CA SER A 833 -4.97 -25.16 10.70
C SER A 833 -5.14 -23.69 10.36
N TYR A 834 -5.04 -23.37 9.06
CA TYR A 834 -5.18 -22.05 8.45
C TYR A 834 -4.17 -20.98 8.90
N LEU A 835 -3.13 -21.29 9.71
CA LEU A 835 -2.07 -20.33 10.04
C LEU A 835 -1.00 -20.19 8.95
N PHE A 836 -0.81 -21.18 8.08
CA PHE A 836 0.01 -21.03 6.87
C PHE A 836 -0.87 -20.48 5.75
N HIS A 837 -0.84 -19.17 5.57
CA HIS A 837 -1.70 -18.47 4.62
C HIS A 837 -1.10 -18.51 3.20
N THR A 838 -1.98 -18.58 2.21
CA THR A 838 -1.64 -18.58 0.78
C THR A 838 -0.73 -17.43 0.35
N ALA A 839 -0.81 -16.28 1.02
CA ALA A 839 0.08 -15.13 0.79
C ALA A 839 1.57 -15.41 1.05
N TYR A 840 1.92 -16.43 1.85
CA TYR A 840 3.30 -16.89 2.04
C TYR A 840 3.83 -17.68 0.84
N MET A 841 2.94 -18.30 0.04
CA MET A 841 3.35 -19.14 -1.08
C MET A 841 3.98 -18.32 -2.22
N ALA A 842 3.58 -17.07 -2.40
CA ALA A 842 4.14 -16.19 -3.43
C ALA A 842 5.65 -15.92 -3.24
N PRO A 843 6.13 -15.38 -2.10
CA PRO A 843 7.57 -15.21 -1.88
C PRO A 843 8.34 -16.54 -1.86
N ILE A 844 7.72 -17.65 -1.44
CA ILE A 844 8.34 -18.99 -1.55
C ILE A 844 8.57 -19.40 -3.02
N ILE A 845 7.61 -19.14 -3.90
CA ILE A 845 7.63 -19.55 -5.32
C ILE A 845 8.50 -18.62 -6.18
N ASP A 846 8.55 -17.34 -5.85
CA ASP A 846 9.35 -16.33 -6.55
C ASP A 846 10.78 -16.17 -5.98
N ASP A 847 11.16 -16.93 -4.95
CA ASP A 847 12.56 -16.98 -4.45
C ASP A 847 13.47 -17.79 -5.39
N THR A 848 14.46 -17.12 -5.97
CA THR A 848 15.52 -17.71 -6.79
C THR A 848 16.93 -17.46 -6.22
N SER A 849 17.05 -17.21 -4.92
CA SER A 849 18.33 -17.24 -4.21
C SER A 849 18.92 -18.66 -4.22
N ASN A 850 20.25 -18.76 -4.22
CA ASN A 850 20.96 -20.04 -4.07
C ASN A 850 20.60 -20.74 -2.75
N ASP A 851 20.41 -19.95 -1.70
CA ASP A 851 20.20 -20.40 -0.33
C ASP A 851 18.73 -20.27 0.12
N LEU A 852 17.84 -19.76 -0.74
CA LEU A 852 16.41 -19.57 -0.49
C LEU A 852 16.11 -18.69 0.76
N ASP A 853 16.81 -17.56 0.85
CA ASP A 853 16.79 -16.63 2.00
C ASP A 853 15.39 -16.15 2.40
N SER A 854 14.47 -16.01 1.44
CA SER A 854 13.10 -15.55 1.70
C SER A 854 12.31 -16.61 2.46
N ILE A 855 12.59 -17.89 2.19
CA ILE A 855 11.99 -19.02 2.89
C ILE A 855 12.63 -19.17 4.29
N GLU A 856 13.95 -18.98 4.42
CA GLU A 856 14.61 -19.00 5.73
C GLU A 856 14.05 -17.91 6.65
N SER A 857 14.03 -16.67 6.16
CA SER A 857 13.50 -15.50 6.86
C SER A 857 12.04 -15.70 7.28
N LEU A 858 11.19 -16.14 6.34
CA LEU A 858 9.76 -16.39 6.57
C LEU A 858 9.51 -17.44 7.68
N PHE A 859 10.22 -18.58 7.65
CA PHE A 859 10.03 -19.62 8.65
C PHE A 859 10.59 -19.20 10.02
N ALA A 860 11.68 -18.44 10.04
CA ALA A 860 12.22 -17.87 11.28
C ALA A 860 11.30 -16.82 11.92
N THR A 861 10.71 -15.89 11.15
CA THR A 861 9.89 -14.79 11.69
C THR A 861 8.46 -15.22 12.02
N GLU A 862 7.73 -15.77 11.06
CA GLU A 862 6.31 -16.10 11.24
C GLU A 862 6.14 -17.34 12.12
N PHE A 863 6.93 -18.39 11.86
CA PHE A 863 6.78 -19.70 12.50
C PHE A 863 7.76 -19.96 13.66
N GLY A 864 8.89 -19.25 13.74
CA GLY A 864 9.93 -19.50 14.76
C GLY A 864 10.77 -20.75 14.47
N ILE A 865 10.75 -21.26 13.24
CA ILE A 865 11.40 -22.50 12.83
C ILE A 865 12.68 -22.16 12.05
N SER A 866 13.83 -22.61 12.55
CA SER A 866 15.07 -22.61 11.78
C SER A 866 15.02 -23.73 10.73
N THR A 867 15.55 -23.48 9.52
CA THR A 867 15.44 -24.39 8.38
C THR A 867 16.81 -24.68 7.81
N THR A 868 17.02 -25.90 7.31
CA THR A 868 18.14 -26.22 6.42
C THR A 868 17.78 -25.86 4.97
N LEU A 869 18.78 -25.76 4.09
CA LEU A 869 18.53 -25.59 2.65
C LEU A 869 17.68 -26.74 2.08
N SER A 870 17.81 -27.96 2.61
CA SER A 870 17.00 -29.10 2.18
C SER A 870 15.52 -28.94 2.57
N ASP A 871 15.24 -28.44 3.78
CA ASP A 871 13.86 -28.12 4.20
C ASP A 871 13.26 -27.07 3.26
N ARG A 872 14.02 -26.01 2.95
CA ARG A 872 13.56 -24.91 2.08
C ARG A 872 13.27 -25.38 0.65
N GLN A 873 14.11 -26.24 0.09
CA GLN A 873 13.89 -26.84 -1.23
C GLN A 873 12.61 -27.70 -1.25
N ILE A 874 12.34 -28.48 -0.20
CA ILE A 874 11.10 -29.27 -0.07
C ILE A 874 9.89 -28.35 0.08
N ILE A 875 9.94 -27.36 0.98
CA ILE A 875 8.87 -26.37 1.19
C ILE A 875 8.54 -25.62 -0.13
N GLN A 876 9.55 -25.21 -0.88
CA GLN A 876 9.38 -24.60 -2.20
C GLN A 876 8.72 -25.55 -3.19
N ALA A 877 9.19 -26.81 -3.28
CA ALA A 877 8.62 -27.81 -4.18
C ALA A 877 7.15 -28.12 -3.85
N LEU A 878 6.79 -28.24 -2.57
CA LEU A 878 5.40 -28.43 -2.14
C LEU A 878 4.51 -27.24 -2.53
N CYS A 879 4.97 -26.00 -2.30
CA CYS A 879 4.23 -24.81 -2.72
C CYS A 879 4.07 -24.72 -4.25
N LEU A 880 5.12 -25.02 -5.00
CA LEU A 880 5.10 -25.09 -6.46
C LEU A 880 4.10 -26.15 -6.98
N ILE A 881 4.06 -27.34 -6.38
CA ILE A 881 3.14 -28.42 -6.75
C ILE A 881 1.68 -27.97 -6.57
N VAL A 882 1.35 -27.40 -5.40
CA VAL A 882 -0.01 -26.91 -5.09
C VAL A 882 -0.42 -25.79 -6.05
N CYS A 883 0.43 -24.76 -6.22
CA CYS A 883 0.14 -23.63 -7.11
C CYS A 883 0.10 -24.03 -8.59
N ARG A 884 0.91 -24.98 -9.05
CA ARG A 884 0.87 -25.49 -10.44
C ARG A 884 -0.46 -26.20 -10.72
N ARG A 885 -0.91 -27.08 -9.81
CA ARG A 885 -2.21 -27.73 -9.92
C ARG A 885 -3.35 -26.71 -9.95
N ALA A 886 -3.36 -25.78 -8.99
CA ALA A 886 -4.36 -24.72 -8.90
C ALA A 886 -4.39 -23.85 -10.16
N SER A 887 -3.23 -23.49 -10.70
CA SER A 887 -3.13 -22.71 -11.94
C SER A 887 -3.72 -23.42 -13.15
N CYS A 888 -3.45 -24.72 -13.30
CA CYS A 888 -4.00 -25.52 -14.39
C CYS A 888 -5.52 -25.66 -14.29
N LEU A 889 -6.05 -25.92 -13.09
CA LEU A 889 -7.49 -26.02 -12.84
C LEU A 889 -8.22 -24.68 -13.08
N SER A 890 -7.61 -23.56 -12.65
CA SER A 890 -8.11 -22.20 -12.91
C SER A 890 -8.13 -21.88 -14.40
N GLY A 891 -7.05 -22.17 -15.14
CA GLY A 891 -7.00 -21.95 -16.59
C GLY A 891 -7.99 -22.81 -17.37
N ALA A 892 -8.22 -24.07 -16.95
CA ALA A 892 -9.27 -24.92 -17.52
C ALA A 892 -10.68 -24.35 -17.28
N ALA A 893 -10.94 -23.77 -16.11
CA ALA A 893 -12.22 -23.11 -15.83
C ALA A 893 -12.44 -21.85 -16.67
N LEU A 894 -11.40 -21.03 -16.84
CA LEU A 894 -11.43 -19.88 -17.76
C LEU A 894 -11.68 -20.33 -19.20
N ALA A 895 -11.03 -21.41 -19.65
CA ALA A 895 -11.24 -21.98 -20.98
C ALA A 895 -12.69 -22.45 -21.18
N ALA A 896 -13.28 -23.13 -20.19
CA ALA A 896 -14.67 -23.56 -20.24
C ALA A 896 -15.63 -22.36 -20.39
N LEU A 897 -15.41 -21.28 -19.64
CA LEU A 897 -16.20 -20.04 -19.74
C LEU A 897 -16.05 -19.38 -21.12
N VAL A 898 -14.83 -19.15 -21.59
CA VAL A 898 -14.54 -18.57 -22.92
C VAL A 898 -15.23 -19.38 -24.02
N LEU A 899 -15.07 -20.70 -24.01
CA LEU A 899 -15.71 -21.62 -24.97
C LEU A 899 -17.23 -21.74 -24.80
N THR A 900 -17.82 -21.21 -23.73
CA THR A 900 -19.29 -21.11 -23.56
C THR A 900 -19.84 -19.84 -24.20
N THR A 901 -19.06 -18.73 -24.24
CA THR A 901 -19.48 -17.49 -24.93
C THR A 901 -19.67 -17.67 -26.45
N ASN A 902 -18.92 -18.60 -27.05
CA ASN A 902 -18.79 -18.78 -28.50
C ASN A 902 -18.35 -17.50 -29.27
N ASP A 903 -17.71 -16.54 -28.58
CA ASP A 903 -17.17 -15.30 -29.16
C ASP A 903 -15.64 -15.42 -29.30
N PRO A 904 -15.06 -15.54 -30.51
CA PRO A 904 -13.61 -15.66 -30.69
C PRO A 904 -12.85 -14.36 -30.35
N SER A 905 -13.55 -13.23 -30.22
CA SER A 905 -12.96 -11.97 -29.71
C SER A 905 -13.00 -11.87 -28.18
N CYS A 906 -13.63 -12.85 -27.50
CA CYS A 906 -13.83 -12.89 -26.06
C CYS A 906 -12.56 -12.49 -25.31
N SER A 907 -12.68 -11.43 -24.51
CA SER A 907 -11.67 -11.04 -23.55
C SER A 907 -12.12 -11.39 -22.13
N VAL A 908 -11.14 -11.81 -21.32
CA VAL A 908 -11.36 -12.28 -19.94
C VAL A 908 -10.85 -11.22 -18.98
N ALA A 909 -11.70 -10.76 -18.07
CA ALA A 909 -11.30 -10.01 -16.88
C ALA A 909 -10.93 -11.00 -15.76
N LEU A 910 -9.69 -10.94 -15.27
CA LEU A 910 -9.17 -11.85 -14.25
C LEU A 910 -8.69 -11.12 -12.98
N SER A 911 -8.88 -11.74 -11.82
CA SER A 911 -8.41 -11.28 -10.51
C SER A 911 -8.22 -12.44 -9.54
N GLY A 912 -7.32 -12.29 -8.56
CA GLY A 912 -7.10 -13.23 -7.47
C GLY A 912 -5.78 -12.93 -6.77
N VAL A 913 -5.71 -12.91 -5.44
CA VAL A 913 -4.51 -12.48 -4.68
C VAL A 913 -3.20 -13.10 -5.19
N LEU A 914 -3.17 -14.41 -5.45
CA LEU A 914 -1.99 -15.10 -5.98
C LEU A 914 -1.55 -14.65 -7.38
N LEU A 915 -2.45 -14.05 -8.17
CA LEU A 915 -2.15 -13.57 -9.52
C LEU A 915 -1.29 -12.29 -9.52
N ASN A 916 -0.99 -11.73 -8.35
CA ASN A 916 0.12 -10.77 -8.19
C ASN A 916 1.48 -11.44 -8.53
N SER A 917 1.65 -12.75 -8.29
CA SER A 917 2.83 -13.48 -8.74
C SER A 917 2.76 -13.66 -10.25
N HIS A 918 3.75 -13.07 -10.92
CA HIS A 918 3.92 -13.12 -12.37
C HIS A 918 4.07 -14.56 -12.90
N GLN A 919 4.63 -15.47 -12.10
CA GLN A 919 4.71 -16.90 -12.42
C GLN A 919 3.32 -17.55 -12.39
N ILE A 920 2.54 -17.33 -11.34
CA ILE A 920 1.21 -17.94 -11.17
C ILE A 920 0.24 -17.39 -12.23
N TYR A 921 0.23 -16.07 -12.48
CA TYR A 921 -0.55 -15.47 -13.56
C TYR A 921 -0.20 -16.07 -14.93
N LYS A 922 1.10 -16.16 -15.27
CA LYS A 922 1.55 -16.83 -16.50
C LYS A 922 1.09 -18.28 -16.59
N SER A 923 1.12 -19.04 -15.49
CA SER A 923 0.69 -20.43 -15.45
C SER A 923 -0.80 -20.57 -15.74
N VAL A 924 -1.65 -19.76 -15.10
CA VAL A 924 -3.11 -19.70 -15.35
C VAL A 924 -3.42 -19.34 -16.80
N VAL A 925 -2.82 -18.25 -17.32
CA VAL A 925 -3.06 -17.77 -18.69
C VAL A 925 -2.59 -18.81 -19.72
N SER A 926 -1.41 -19.41 -19.51
CA SER A 926 -0.88 -20.46 -20.40
C SER A 926 -1.72 -21.74 -20.36
N SER A 927 -2.35 -22.06 -19.22
CA SER A 927 -3.27 -23.20 -19.14
C SER A 927 -4.62 -22.91 -19.79
N MET A 928 -5.12 -21.68 -19.74
CA MET A 928 -6.30 -21.28 -20.52
C MET A 928 -6.00 -21.36 -22.02
N GLN A 929 -4.92 -20.72 -22.47
CA GLN A 929 -4.54 -20.63 -23.88
C GLN A 929 -4.18 -21.98 -24.53
N ARG A 930 -3.85 -23.01 -23.74
CA ARG A 930 -3.73 -24.40 -24.22
C ARG A 930 -5.03 -24.95 -24.81
N HIS A 931 -6.19 -24.60 -24.23
CA HIS A 931 -7.50 -25.10 -24.67
C HIS A 931 -8.26 -24.13 -25.62
N VAL A 932 -7.96 -22.82 -25.58
CA VAL A 932 -8.67 -21.79 -26.38
C VAL A 932 -7.81 -21.10 -27.45
N GLY A 933 -6.55 -21.48 -27.58
CA GLY A 933 -5.58 -20.82 -28.46
C GLY A 933 -5.04 -19.50 -27.90
N LYS A 934 -3.98 -18.99 -28.55
CA LYS A 934 -3.24 -17.78 -28.11
C LYS A 934 -3.94 -16.46 -28.45
N GLU A 935 -5.01 -16.49 -29.26
CA GLU A 935 -5.71 -15.28 -29.73
C GLU A 935 -6.66 -14.70 -28.67
N THR A 936 -7.13 -15.54 -27.73
CA THR A 936 -7.95 -15.10 -26.58
C THR A 936 -7.12 -14.18 -25.67
N LYS A 937 -7.58 -12.93 -25.52
CA LYS A 937 -6.91 -11.91 -24.71
C LYS A 937 -7.39 -11.95 -23.27
N VAL A 938 -6.48 -12.14 -22.32
CA VAL A 938 -6.75 -11.82 -20.92
C VAL A 938 -6.47 -10.33 -20.74
N VAL A 939 -7.48 -9.59 -20.29
CA VAL A 939 -7.30 -8.23 -19.78
C VAL A 939 -6.88 -8.40 -18.33
N ASP A 940 -5.68 -7.93 -18.00
CA ASP A 940 -5.28 -7.87 -16.60
C ASP A 940 -6.19 -6.85 -15.88
N THR A 941 -7.06 -7.39 -15.04
CA THR A 941 -7.99 -6.62 -14.21
C THR A 941 -7.64 -6.74 -12.73
N HIS A 942 -6.39 -7.06 -12.39
CA HIS A 942 -6.00 -7.25 -10.99
C HIS A 942 -6.17 -5.98 -10.16
N GLU A 943 -5.77 -4.81 -10.69
CA GLU A 943 -6.12 -3.51 -10.09
C GLU A 943 -7.62 -3.17 -10.24
N GLN A 944 -8.31 -3.66 -11.28
CA GLN A 944 -9.68 -3.26 -11.58
C GLN A 944 -10.69 -3.93 -10.64
N PHE A 945 -10.61 -5.24 -10.46
CA PHE A 945 -11.45 -6.00 -9.51
C PHE A 945 -11.31 -5.50 -8.06
N PHE A 946 -10.12 -5.05 -7.64
CA PHE A 946 -9.90 -4.52 -6.29
C PHE A 946 -10.34 -3.06 -6.11
N LYS A 947 -10.99 -2.46 -7.12
CA LYS A 947 -11.73 -1.19 -7.01
C LYS A 947 -13.22 -1.36 -7.38
N VAL A 948 -13.67 -2.61 -7.53
CA VAL A 948 -15.06 -3.11 -7.56
C VAL A 948 -15.46 -3.68 -6.18
#